data_AF-A0A542QT76-F1
#
_entry.id   AF-A0A542QT76-F1
#
_cell.length_a   1.000
_cell.length_b   1.000
_cell.length_c   1.000
_cell.angle_alpha   90.00
_cell.angle_beta   90.00
_cell.angle_gamma   90.00
#
_symmetry.space_group_name_H-M   'P 1'
#
loop_
_entity.id
_entity.type
_entity.pdbx_description
1 polymer ?
#
loop_
_entity_poly.entity_id
_entity_poly.type
_entity_poly.pdbx_seq_one_letter_code
_entity_poly.pdbx_strand_id
1 'polypeptide(L)'
;MKTVAWKWTKMIVVALLVVTALRLLWMSFLTTFDYAEKPVAVQGVLDLRGWEFSGYQTLRLDGEWEFFPSQFIEGNGLKKPEGQTYLQVPKRWGEAFVHEPGIPDSFQFGTYRLRILLDPEQEQTLGLRINELRTTSAVYANGKLVAQVGQPATSFIEHQARNIPYTVKLTPEQGQVELLIHASNDAGAGGITKPIRFGTIEAIQMRTILSISLQLLLLVVFLIHSLYALLLYFLGARNKGLVYFSLVMICGILTVVTADDKLLFVWSQFDYDWTVKLTYLVYVGAVAFIPPLFHHLLPAYLSRRILQGFGGLCSLYAMFILFVPAGTILAMSRMLSIVMLLSVIISAYILWKAIRDKEDIIFLLLACLFVGVNVIWTIANGILGREFVHYPFDLIFAVLAFAAYWFRRFFRATTETKHLAEKLQQEDKRKDEFLVNTSHELRNPLHGIINITQAIIEDTNNPLHEEHKKRLDILLHVSRRLTLMLDDLLDVTRLKENTIRLHEKKLNLQSIFAGVFDMAKLMLDGKPIALKVEIDDSFPSVRGDENRLIQILFNLVHNAIKFTDEGTITIRATTSRGFALIQVEDTGVGIEEKALQTIFQPYEQAELNSIRASGGFGLGLHISKQLVELHGGTLSVQSTLGKGSAFTFTLPLATDSVPIEESSAQTWMQTSLEIAAATTDRITTSTETVSSMNRKAKIIVVDDDSINLNILRKMLESDQYEVSTATSAQQALSMLERNPVDLVISDVMMPHVSGYELTRIIRERFSVLELPVLLLTARNRSEDIVAGFQAGANDYVKKPVDAWELKARVKALTELKISFDERLRMEGAWLQSQIEPHFLFNALNSIAALGLQDFTKMQALLEEFSNYLRLSFDFHNSEPVISLHDELDLVRSYLYIEKQRFGDRLQVEWDLDPDLDFCLPPLSIQPLVENAIKHGLMQSTSGGTVWIHIKDKEEYFEVSIQDDGDGITEEDLNQLFSQTRHGKKRASVGLRNIERRLKQLYNQGLTIDSSPEQGTIVTFRIPK
;
A
#
# COMPACT_ATOMS: atom_id res chain seq x y z
N MET A 1 -32.05 -5.34 32.30
CA MET A 1 -32.57 -6.74 32.38
C MET A 1 -34.10 -6.83 32.39
N LYS A 2 -34.84 -6.17 33.32
CA LYS A 2 -36.32 -6.26 33.37
C LYS A 2 -37.02 -5.78 32.08
N THR A 3 -36.52 -4.73 31.45
CA THR A 3 -37.07 -4.15 30.20
C THR A 3 -36.93 -5.06 28.98
N VAL A 4 -35.79 -5.76 28.86
CA VAL A 4 -35.51 -6.69 27.75
C VAL A 4 -36.36 -7.97 27.89
N ALA A 5 -36.44 -8.55 29.09
CA ALA A 5 -37.29 -9.70 29.35
C ALA A 5 -38.78 -9.39 29.05
N TRP A 6 -39.24 -8.20 29.44
CA TRP A 6 -40.60 -7.74 29.18
C TRP A 6 -40.92 -7.60 27.69
N LYS A 7 -39.96 -7.11 26.88
CA LYS A 7 -40.10 -7.01 25.41
C LYS A 7 -40.32 -8.39 24.78
N TRP A 8 -39.52 -9.38 25.16
CA TRP A 8 -39.63 -10.73 24.61
C TRP A 8 -40.92 -11.42 25.04
N THR A 9 -41.30 -11.33 26.32
CA THR A 9 -42.56 -11.88 26.81
C THR A 9 -43.76 -11.31 26.06
N LYS A 10 -43.80 -9.99 25.82
CA LYS A 10 -44.85 -9.35 25.02
C LYS A 10 -44.94 -9.96 23.62
N MET A 11 -43.81 -10.13 22.93
CA MET A 11 -43.82 -10.66 21.57
C MET A 11 -44.28 -12.13 21.53
N ILE A 12 -43.89 -12.93 22.51
CA ILE A 12 -44.35 -14.33 22.65
C ILE A 12 -45.86 -14.38 22.88
N VAL A 13 -46.38 -13.55 23.79
CA VAL A 13 -47.82 -13.48 24.08
C VAL A 13 -48.60 -13.04 22.84
N VAL A 14 -48.12 -12.02 22.11
CA VAL A 14 -48.74 -11.57 20.86
C VAL A 14 -48.71 -12.70 19.82
N ALA A 15 -47.59 -13.38 19.63
CA ALA A 15 -47.50 -14.49 18.69
C ALA A 15 -48.45 -15.64 19.05
N LEU A 16 -48.57 -15.98 20.33
CA LEU A 16 -49.51 -16.98 20.83
C LEU A 16 -50.96 -16.59 20.54
N LEU A 17 -51.33 -15.32 20.81
CA LEU A 17 -52.68 -14.81 20.53
C LEU A 17 -52.98 -14.83 19.03
N VAL A 18 -52.05 -14.38 18.18
CA VAL A 18 -52.22 -14.35 16.72
C VAL A 18 -52.42 -15.76 16.16
N VAL A 19 -51.57 -16.72 16.56
CA VAL A 19 -51.69 -18.09 16.06
C VAL A 19 -52.96 -18.79 16.56
N THR A 20 -53.32 -18.55 17.81
CA THR A 20 -54.58 -19.08 18.36
C THR A 20 -55.80 -18.46 17.65
N ALA A 21 -55.77 -17.16 17.38
CA ALA A 21 -56.81 -16.45 16.63
C ALA A 21 -56.90 -16.96 15.19
N LEU A 22 -55.78 -17.16 14.50
CA LEU A 22 -55.75 -17.73 13.15
C LEU A 22 -56.39 -19.12 13.13
N ARG A 23 -56.11 -19.95 14.13
CA ARG A 23 -56.70 -21.29 14.22
C ARG A 23 -58.20 -21.24 14.53
N LEU A 24 -58.65 -20.32 15.36
CA LEU A 24 -60.07 -20.07 15.61
C LEU A 24 -60.79 -19.57 14.35
N LEU A 25 -60.16 -18.66 13.59
CA LEU A 25 -60.65 -18.20 12.30
C LEU A 25 -60.72 -19.34 11.29
N TRP A 26 -59.70 -20.20 11.23
CA TRP A 26 -59.72 -21.40 10.40
C TRP A 26 -60.87 -22.33 10.77
N MET A 27 -61.08 -22.59 12.06
CA MET A 27 -62.23 -23.39 12.51
C MET A 27 -63.56 -22.74 12.16
N SER A 28 -63.68 -21.41 12.28
CA SER A 28 -64.86 -20.65 11.87
C SER A 28 -65.08 -20.70 10.35
N PHE A 29 -64.01 -20.63 9.56
CA PHE A 29 -64.07 -20.80 8.11
C PHE A 29 -64.55 -22.22 7.76
N LEU A 30 -64.03 -23.24 8.45
CA LEU A 30 -64.46 -24.63 8.24
C LEU A 30 -65.94 -24.87 8.59
N THR A 31 -66.51 -24.11 9.53
CA THR A 31 -67.95 -24.20 9.83
C THR A 31 -68.83 -23.68 8.70
N THR A 32 -68.31 -22.92 7.73
CA THR A 32 -69.08 -22.51 6.54
C THR A 32 -69.36 -23.67 5.57
N PHE A 33 -68.56 -24.74 5.64
CA PHE A 33 -68.77 -26.00 4.91
C PHE A 33 -69.73 -26.96 5.65
N ASP A 34 -70.21 -26.59 6.83
CA ASP A 34 -71.24 -27.32 7.55
C ASP A 34 -72.56 -26.51 7.42
N TYR A 35 -73.71 -27.18 7.41
CA TYR A 35 -75.00 -26.48 7.45
C TYR A 35 -75.24 -25.82 8.82
N ALA A 36 -76.00 -24.72 8.83
CA ALA A 36 -76.38 -24.02 10.06
C ALA A 36 -77.35 -24.88 10.89
N GLU A 37 -78.36 -25.43 10.23
CA GLU A 37 -79.23 -26.46 10.79
C GLU A 37 -78.52 -27.81 10.83
N LYS A 38 -78.65 -28.52 11.95
CA LYS A 38 -77.98 -29.79 12.22
C LYS A 38 -79.03 -30.86 12.52
N PRO A 39 -79.63 -31.46 11.49
CA PRO A 39 -80.54 -32.58 11.70
C PRO A 39 -79.77 -33.73 12.37
N VAL A 40 -80.42 -34.36 13.35
CA VAL A 40 -79.84 -35.43 14.17
C VAL A 40 -80.69 -36.68 14.00
N ALA A 41 -80.05 -37.84 13.89
CA ALA A 41 -80.76 -39.11 13.84
C ALA A 41 -81.46 -39.37 15.18
N VAL A 42 -82.72 -39.77 15.13
CA VAL A 42 -83.50 -40.15 16.31
C VAL A 42 -84.05 -41.55 16.08
N GLN A 43 -83.75 -42.47 16.98
CA GLN A 43 -84.18 -43.87 16.88
C GLN A 43 -83.87 -44.52 15.51
N GLY A 44 -82.69 -44.25 14.95
CA GLY A 44 -82.23 -44.81 13.67
C GLY A 44 -82.92 -44.26 12.43
N VAL A 45 -83.62 -43.13 12.55
CA VAL A 45 -84.18 -42.40 11.41
C VAL A 45 -83.63 -40.98 11.38
N LEU A 46 -83.17 -40.54 10.21
CA LEU A 46 -82.79 -39.17 9.91
C LEU A 46 -83.72 -38.66 8.80
N ASP A 47 -84.58 -37.70 9.13
CA ASP A 47 -85.53 -37.13 8.17
C ASP A 47 -84.92 -35.90 7.48
N LEU A 48 -84.65 -36.01 6.18
CA LEU A 48 -84.13 -34.94 5.33
C LEU A 48 -85.09 -34.63 4.16
N ARG A 49 -86.38 -34.93 4.30
CA ARG A 49 -87.39 -34.53 3.32
C ARG A 49 -87.55 -33.00 3.33
N GLY A 50 -87.64 -32.39 2.15
CA GLY A 50 -87.59 -30.94 1.96
C GLY A 50 -86.19 -30.33 2.15
N TRP A 51 -85.13 -31.14 2.29
CA TRP A 51 -83.77 -30.65 2.48
C TRP A 51 -83.06 -30.38 1.15
N GLU A 52 -82.67 -29.13 0.92
CA GLU A 52 -81.89 -28.77 -0.26
C GLU A 52 -80.39 -29.01 -0.05
N PHE A 53 -79.81 -29.86 -0.89
CA PHE A 53 -78.38 -30.17 -0.85
C PHE A 53 -77.57 -29.18 -1.71
N SER A 54 -76.61 -28.50 -1.08
CA SER A 54 -75.61 -27.67 -1.76
C SER A 54 -74.40 -28.46 -2.26
N GLY A 55 -73.73 -27.93 -3.28
CA GLY A 55 -72.50 -28.50 -3.84
C GLY A 55 -71.24 -28.30 -3.00
N TYR A 56 -71.32 -27.65 -1.83
CA TYR A 56 -70.15 -27.32 -1.01
C TYR A 56 -70.32 -27.59 0.49
N GLN A 57 -71.54 -27.82 1.00
CA GLN A 57 -71.76 -28.11 2.42
C GLN A 57 -72.02 -29.59 2.67
N THR A 58 -71.62 -30.05 3.85
CA THR A 58 -71.82 -31.43 4.31
C THR A 58 -72.58 -31.47 5.63
N LEU A 59 -73.41 -32.50 5.77
CA LEU A 59 -74.07 -32.88 7.01
C LEU A 59 -73.22 -33.89 7.78
N ARG A 60 -73.50 -33.99 9.08
CA ARG A 60 -72.99 -35.06 9.94
C ARG A 60 -74.14 -35.98 10.27
N LEU A 61 -73.93 -37.29 10.15
CA LEU A 61 -74.93 -38.29 10.53
C LEU A 61 -74.86 -38.57 12.03
N ASP A 62 -74.88 -37.49 12.83
CA ASP A 62 -74.81 -37.56 14.29
C ASP A 62 -76.20 -37.94 14.85
N GLY A 63 -76.24 -38.60 16.02
CA GLY A 63 -77.49 -38.92 16.72
C GLY A 63 -77.62 -40.38 17.13
N GLU A 64 -78.85 -40.81 17.42
CA GLU A 64 -79.18 -42.18 17.82
C GLU A 64 -79.40 -43.06 16.60
N TRP A 65 -78.49 -44.02 16.41
CA TRP A 65 -78.60 -45.06 15.39
C TRP A 65 -79.14 -46.35 16.00
N GLU A 66 -79.85 -47.13 15.20
CA GLU A 66 -80.16 -48.52 15.57
C GLU A 66 -78.85 -49.31 15.60
N PHE A 67 -78.66 -50.10 16.66
CA PHE A 67 -77.49 -50.94 16.82
C PHE A 67 -77.86 -52.34 17.27
N PHE A 68 -77.27 -53.32 16.59
CA PHE A 68 -77.48 -54.74 16.82
C PHE A 68 -76.13 -55.35 17.25
N PRO A 69 -75.89 -55.46 18.58
CA PRO A 69 -74.67 -56.06 19.09
C PRO A 69 -74.61 -57.54 18.71
N SER A 70 -73.40 -58.02 18.39
CA SER A 70 -73.11 -59.42 18.06
C SER A 70 -73.91 -59.99 16.88
N GLN A 71 -74.42 -59.13 15.98
CA GLN A 71 -75.21 -59.56 14.82
C GLN A 71 -74.83 -58.79 13.55
N PHE A 72 -74.65 -59.52 12.45
CA PHE A 72 -74.60 -58.97 11.08
C PHE A 72 -75.94 -59.19 10.41
N ILE A 73 -76.66 -58.10 10.11
CA ILE A 73 -77.99 -58.15 9.52
C ILE A 73 -77.87 -58.11 8.00
N GLU A 74 -78.50 -59.07 7.32
CA GLU A 74 -78.69 -59.06 5.88
C GLU A 74 -79.95 -58.24 5.52
N GLY A 75 -79.79 -57.28 4.59
CA GLY A 75 -80.77 -56.24 4.29
C GLY A 75 -82.07 -56.68 3.58
N ASN A 76 -82.55 -57.92 3.74
CA ASN A 76 -83.80 -58.41 3.13
C ASN A 76 -84.55 -59.51 3.93
N GLY A 77 -84.25 -59.73 5.22
CA GLY A 77 -84.85 -60.82 6.01
C GLY A 77 -86.14 -60.47 6.78
N LEU A 78 -87.20 -61.26 6.59
CA LEU A 78 -88.53 -61.21 7.24
C LEU A 78 -88.58 -61.45 8.78
N LYS A 79 -87.44 -61.55 9.48
CA LYS A 79 -87.39 -61.67 10.94
C LYS A 79 -86.96 -60.34 11.56
N LYS A 80 -87.77 -59.78 12.46
CA LYS A 80 -87.33 -58.69 13.34
C LYS A 80 -86.08 -59.20 14.10
N PRO A 81 -84.91 -58.56 13.97
CA PRO A 81 -83.75 -58.94 14.75
C PRO A 81 -84.06 -58.73 16.24
N GLU A 82 -83.81 -59.75 17.07
CA GLU A 82 -83.93 -59.63 18.53
C GLU A 82 -82.68 -58.94 19.09
N GLY A 83 -82.84 -58.09 20.12
CA GLY A 83 -81.71 -57.38 20.76
C GLY A 83 -81.38 -56.00 20.19
N GLN A 84 -82.33 -55.32 19.54
CA GLN A 84 -82.16 -53.94 19.07
C GLN A 84 -81.86 -53.00 20.25
N THR A 85 -80.79 -52.22 20.11
CA THR A 85 -80.43 -51.12 21.01
C THR A 85 -80.26 -49.83 20.21
N TYR A 86 -80.11 -48.70 20.89
CA TYR A 86 -79.78 -47.43 20.26
C TYR A 86 -78.42 -46.95 20.75
N LEU A 87 -77.53 -46.63 19.81
CA LEU A 87 -76.23 -46.06 20.10
C LEU A 87 -76.15 -44.63 19.59
N GLN A 88 -75.65 -43.76 20.45
CA GLN A 88 -75.23 -42.42 20.05
C GLN A 88 -74.00 -42.52 19.14
N VAL A 89 -74.08 -41.94 17.95
CA VAL A 89 -73.00 -41.84 16.98
C VAL A 89 -72.67 -40.35 16.82
N PRO A 90 -71.40 -39.93 16.95
CA PRO A 90 -70.23 -40.76 17.22
C PRO A 90 -70.04 -41.11 18.71
N LYS A 91 -69.75 -42.37 19.02
CA LYS A 91 -69.34 -42.86 20.35
C LYS A 91 -68.62 -44.20 20.23
N ARG A 92 -67.81 -44.53 21.23
CA ARG A 92 -67.25 -45.89 21.42
C ARG A 92 -68.37 -46.85 21.82
N TRP A 93 -68.23 -48.12 21.48
CA TRP A 93 -69.21 -49.17 21.79
C TRP A 93 -69.58 -49.30 23.28
N GLY A 94 -68.69 -48.94 24.22
CA GLY A 94 -69.04 -48.87 25.65
C GLY A 94 -69.59 -50.21 26.20
N GLU A 95 -70.57 -50.13 27.12
CA GLU A 95 -71.25 -51.28 27.74
C GLU A 95 -72.36 -51.90 26.85
N ALA A 96 -72.42 -51.57 25.55
CA ALA A 96 -73.48 -52.05 24.65
C ALA A 96 -73.41 -53.55 24.35
N PHE A 97 -72.35 -54.22 24.79
CA PHE A 97 -72.11 -55.64 24.61
C PHE A 97 -72.30 -56.37 25.94
N VAL A 98 -73.02 -57.49 25.90
CA VAL A 98 -73.08 -58.46 27.00
C VAL A 98 -72.02 -59.52 26.75
N HIS A 99 -71.35 -60.00 27.80
CA HIS A 99 -70.34 -61.04 27.67
C HIS A 99 -70.93 -62.32 27.05
N GLU A 100 -70.40 -62.74 25.90
CA GLU A 100 -70.83 -63.95 25.19
C GLU A 100 -69.78 -65.07 25.34
N PRO A 101 -70.18 -66.29 25.76
CA PRO A 101 -69.25 -67.39 25.93
C PRO A 101 -68.66 -67.84 24.57
N GLY A 102 -67.34 -67.75 24.44
CA GLY A 102 -66.58 -68.19 23.24
C GLY A 102 -65.98 -67.07 22.39
N ILE A 103 -66.35 -65.80 22.65
CA ILE A 103 -65.76 -64.63 21.99
C ILE A 103 -64.86 -63.90 23.01
N PRO A 104 -63.59 -63.59 22.67
CA PRO A 104 -62.74 -62.79 23.56
C PRO A 104 -63.37 -61.43 23.85
N ASP A 105 -63.33 -60.95 25.10
CA ASP A 105 -63.83 -59.61 25.47
C ASP A 105 -63.21 -58.46 24.66
N SER A 106 -62.02 -58.69 24.08
CA SER A 106 -61.33 -57.74 23.21
C SER A 106 -61.93 -57.66 21.80
N PHE A 107 -62.67 -58.68 21.37
CA PHE A 107 -63.32 -58.77 20.06
C PHE A 107 -64.81 -58.48 20.16
N GLN A 108 -65.26 -57.47 19.43
CA GLN A 108 -66.66 -57.04 19.41
C GLN A 108 -67.07 -56.81 17.96
N PHE A 109 -68.33 -57.11 17.62
CA PHE A 109 -68.86 -56.83 16.29
C PHE A 109 -70.35 -56.53 16.34
N GLY A 110 -70.87 -55.81 15.35
CA GLY A 110 -72.31 -55.52 15.28
C GLY A 110 -72.68 -54.73 14.04
N THR A 111 -73.99 -54.54 13.88
CA THR A 111 -74.56 -53.77 12.77
C THR A 111 -75.12 -52.44 13.27
N TYR A 112 -74.68 -51.35 12.67
CA TYR A 112 -75.36 -50.07 12.76
C TYR A 112 -76.39 -49.95 11.63
N ARG A 113 -77.59 -49.44 11.93
CA ARG A 113 -78.62 -49.15 10.94
C ARG A 113 -79.11 -47.71 11.07
N LEU A 114 -79.18 -47.02 9.94
CA LEU A 114 -79.76 -45.69 9.81
C LEU A 114 -80.61 -45.61 8.55
N ARG A 115 -81.84 -45.13 8.67
CA ARG A 115 -82.71 -44.81 7.54
C ARG A 115 -82.71 -43.30 7.32
N ILE A 116 -82.27 -42.88 6.14
CA ILE A 116 -82.25 -41.48 5.74
C ILE A 116 -83.44 -41.26 4.81
N LEU A 117 -84.42 -40.47 5.24
CA LEU A 117 -85.60 -40.14 4.42
C LEU A 117 -85.28 -38.91 3.55
N LEU A 118 -85.60 -39.00 2.26
CA LEU A 118 -85.30 -38.00 1.24
C LEU A 118 -86.57 -37.71 0.41
N ASP A 119 -86.55 -36.63 -0.35
CA ASP A 119 -87.65 -36.38 -1.28
C ASP A 119 -87.67 -37.42 -2.42
N PRO A 120 -88.85 -37.92 -2.85
CA PRO A 120 -88.96 -38.93 -3.90
C PRO A 120 -88.36 -38.51 -5.25
N GLU A 121 -88.28 -37.19 -5.52
CA GLU A 121 -87.75 -36.59 -6.76
C GLU A 121 -86.23 -36.32 -6.68
N GLN A 122 -85.55 -36.73 -5.60
CA GLN A 122 -84.12 -36.46 -5.41
C GLN A 122 -83.24 -37.34 -6.31
N GLU A 123 -82.88 -36.84 -7.50
CA GLU A 123 -82.02 -37.54 -8.47
C GLU A 123 -80.50 -37.33 -8.25
N GLN A 124 -80.10 -36.43 -7.35
CA GLN A 124 -78.68 -36.15 -7.10
C GLN A 124 -77.95 -37.36 -6.49
N THR A 125 -76.75 -37.66 -6.99
CA THR A 125 -75.88 -38.68 -6.40
C THR A 125 -75.32 -38.16 -5.08
N LEU A 126 -75.73 -38.80 -3.98
CA LEU A 126 -75.24 -38.47 -2.64
C LEU A 126 -73.98 -39.27 -2.33
N GLY A 127 -73.19 -38.75 -1.41
CA GLY A 127 -71.96 -39.38 -0.95
C GLY A 127 -71.95 -39.53 0.57
N LEU A 128 -71.21 -40.54 1.01
CA LEU A 128 -70.91 -40.80 2.41
C LEU A 128 -69.38 -40.86 2.57
N ARG A 129 -68.81 -40.04 3.45
CA ARG A 129 -67.39 -40.09 3.78
C ARG A 129 -67.20 -40.65 5.19
N ILE A 130 -66.54 -41.79 5.25
CA ILE A 130 -66.12 -42.45 6.48
C ILE A 130 -64.62 -42.24 6.62
N ASN A 131 -64.23 -41.42 7.60
CA ASN A 131 -62.83 -41.06 7.83
C ASN A 131 -62.11 -42.08 8.72
N GLU A 132 -62.76 -42.57 9.77
CA GLU A 132 -62.13 -43.55 10.65
C GLU A 132 -63.15 -44.52 11.26
N LEU A 133 -62.97 -45.80 10.95
CA LEU A 133 -63.53 -46.92 11.69
C LEU A 133 -62.34 -47.78 12.11
N ARG A 134 -62.20 -48.00 13.42
CA ARG A 134 -60.93 -48.41 14.06
C ARG A 134 -60.26 -49.61 13.39
N THR A 135 -61.05 -50.57 12.93
CA THR A 135 -60.57 -51.88 12.51
C THR A 135 -61.21 -52.33 11.21
N THR A 136 -62.52 -52.53 11.12
CA THR A 136 -63.15 -53.00 9.87
C THR A 136 -64.54 -52.43 9.70
N SER A 137 -64.97 -52.33 8.44
CA SER A 137 -66.33 -51.95 8.12
C SER A 137 -66.77 -52.48 6.76
N ALA A 138 -68.02 -52.92 6.65
CA ALA A 138 -68.71 -53.13 5.39
C ALA A 138 -69.99 -52.30 5.41
N VAL A 139 -70.17 -51.49 4.37
CA VAL A 139 -71.28 -50.56 4.22
C VAL A 139 -72.21 -51.12 3.16
N TYR A 140 -73.47 -51.30 3.53
CA TYR A 140 -74.55 -51.65 2.63
C TYR A 140 -75.51 -50.47 2.51
N ALA A 141 -75.93 -50.17 1.28
CA ALA A 141 -76.95 -49.19 0.99
C ALA A 141 -78.11 -49.89 0.26
N ASN A 142 -79.33 -49.76 0.77
CA ASN A 142 -80.53 -50.39 0.21
C ASN A 142 -80.33 -51.91 -0.04
N GLY A 143 -79.72 -52.59 0.93
CA GLY A 143 -79.43 -54.03 0.86
C GLY A 143 -78.25 -54.44 -0.04
N LYS A 144 -77.62 -53.53 -0.78
CA LYS A 144 -76.45 -53.81 -1.65
C LYS A 144 -75.15 -53.41 -0.96
N LEU A 145 -74.12 -54.26 -1.01
CA LEU A 145 -72.77 -53.92 -0.53
C LEU A 145 -72.17 -52.83 -1.42
N VAL A 146 -71.88 -51.66 -0.85
CA VAL A 146 -71.37 -50.49 -1.59
C VAL A 146 -69.92 -50.16 -1.29
N ALA A 147 -69.40 -50.54 -0.12
CA ALA A 147 -67.99 -50.43 0.20
C ALA A 147 -67.60 -51.40 1.32
N GLN A 148 -66.35 -51.87 1.29
CA GLN A 148 -65.79 -52.70 2.35
C GLN A 148 -64.33 -52.32 2.58
N VAL A 149 -63.96 -52.10 3.84
CA VAL A 149 -62.60 -51.85 4.27
C VAL A 149 -62.23 -52.85 5.37
N GLY A 150 -61.21 -53.65 5.08
CA GLY A 150 -60.85 -54.83 5.86
C GLY A 150 -61.86 -55.96 5.65
N GLN A 151 -61.85 -56.95 6.54
CA GLN A 151 -62.79 -58.06 6.54
C GLN A 151 -63.53 -58.10 7.87
N PRO A 152 -64.74 -57.52 7.96
CA PRO A 152 -65.60 -57.68 9.12
C PRO A 152 -65.95 -59.16 9.30
N ALA A 153 -65.88 -59.65 10.53
CA ALA A 153 -66.17 -61.04 10.85
C ALA A 153 -66.89 -61.18 12.19
N THR A 154 -67.54 -62.32 12.40
CA THR A 154 -68.16 -62.71 13.67
C THR A 154 -67.18 -63.47 14.58
N SER A 155 -66.00 -63.84 14.05
CA SER A 155 -64.93 -64.51 14.78
C SER A 155 -63.62 -63.73 14.69
N PHE A 156 -62.77 -63.87 15.71
CA PHE A 156 -61.45 -63.22 15.75
C PHE A 156 -60.50 -63.70 14.63
N ILE A 157 -60.64 -64.96 14.18
CA ILE A 157 -59.73 -65.58 13.20
C ILE A 157 -59.98 -65.06 11.79
N GLU A 158 -61.25 -64.83 11.43
CA GLU A 158 -61.65 -64.37 10.09
C GLU A 158 -61.56 -62.84 9.94
N HIS A 159 -61.33 -62.13 11.05
CA HIS A 159 -61.21 -60.68 11.09
C HIS A 159 -59.90 -60.20 10.45
N GLN A 160 -59.97 -59.28 9.50
CA GLN A 160 -58.79 -58.60 8.95
C GLN A 160 -58.91 -57.09 9.10
N ALA A 161 -58.24 -56.54 10.12
CA ALA A 161 -58.25 -55.12 10.41
C ALA A 161 -57.59 -54.29 9.30
N ARG A 162 -58.25 -53.20 8.90
CA ARG A 162 -57.76 -52.15 8.03
C ARG A 162 -58.48 -50.83 8.31
N ASN A 163 -57.74 -49.77 8.59
CA ASN A 163 -58.31 -48.47 8.95
C ASN A 163 -57.80 -47.37 8.02
N ILE A 164 -58.49 -47.18 6.90
CA ILE A 164 -58.24 -46.12 5.92
C ILE A 164 -59.54 -45.36 5.65
N PRO A 165 -59.47 -44.04 5.35
CA PRO A 165 -60.67 -43.26 5.09
C PRO A 165 -61.17 -43.51 3.65
N TYR A 166 -62.48 -43.66 3.46
CA TYR A 166 -63.07 -43.96 2.14
C TYR A 166 -64.40 -43.23 1.91
N THR A 167 -64.76 -43.06 0.64
CA THR A 167 -65.99 -42.38 0.21
C THR A 167 -66.86 -43.36 -0.56
N VAL A 168 -68.14 -43.38 -0.23
CA VAL A 168 -69.15 -44.26 -0.83
C VAL A 168 -70.15 -43.41 -1.60
N LYS A 169 -70.55 -43.85 -2.79
CA LYS A 169 -71.65 -43.24 -3.55
C LYS A 169 -72.96 -43.91 -3.16
N LEU A 170 -73.97 -43.10 -2.89
CA LEU A 170 -75.30 -43.52 -2.48
C LEU A 170 -76.31 -43.09 -3.55
N THR A 171 -77.22 -44.00 -3.89
CA THR A 171 -78.33 -43.75 -4.81
C THR A 171 -79.63 -43.93 -4.03
N PRO A 172 -80.44 -42.87 -3.87
CA PRO A 172 -81.75 -43.00 -3.23
C PRO A 172 -82.64 -44.00 -3.96
N GLU A 173 -83.33 -44.88 -3.23
CA GLU A 173 -84.34 -45.79 -3.78
C GLU A 173 -85.69 -45.47 -3.09
N GLN A 174 -86.71 -45.10 -3.86
CA GLN A 174 -88.06 -44.76 -3.36
C GLN A 174 -88.09 -43.66 -2.27
N GLY A 175 -87.27 -42.61 -2.40
CA GLY A 175 -87.25 -41.50 -1.44
C GLY A 175 -86.61 -41.84 -0.09
N GLN A 176 -85.79 -42.89 -0.02
CA GLN A 176 -85.00 -43.18 1.17
C GLN A 176 -83.65 -43.83 0.82
N VAL A 177 -82.72 -43.77 1.78
CA VAL A 177 -81.49 -44.56 1.79
C VAL A 177 -81.44 -45.31 3.11
N GLU A 178 -81.49 -46.64 3.05
CA GLU A 178 -81.20 -47.47 4.20
C GLU A 178 -79.70 -47.79 4.23
N LEU A 179 -79.02 -47.38 5.30
CA LEU A 179 -77.61 -47.60 5.52
C LEU A 179 -77.40 -48.66 6.61
N LEU A 180 -76.72 -49.74 6.26
CA LEU A 180 -76.22 -50.72 7.23
C LEU A 180 -74.70 -50.66 7.26
N ILE A 181 -74.10 -50.52 8.44
CA ILE A 181 -72.65 -50.60 8.63
C ILE A 181 -72.35 -51.79 9.53
N HIS A 182 -71.85 -52.87 8.95
CA HIS A 182 -71.28 -53.98 9.68
C HIS A 182 -69.88 -53.58 10.13
N ALA A 183 -69.60 -53.65 11.43
CA ALA A 183 -68.30 -53.34 11.98
C ALA A 183 -67.86 -54.43 12.96
N SER A 184 -66.58 -54.80 12.92
CA SER A 184 -65.95 -55.68 13.91
C SER A 184 -64.61 -55.08 14.35
N ASN A 185 -64.21 -55.30 15.60
CA ASN A 185 -63.02 -54.72 16.22
C ASN A 185 -62.35 -55.69 17.18
N ASP A 186 -61.04 -55.84 17.03
CA ASP A 186 -60.16 -56.74 17.80
C ASP A 186 -59.36 -56.03 18.92
N ALA A 187 -59.50 -54.71 19.04
CA ALA A 187 -58.70 -53.85 19.93
C ALA A 187 -59.48 -53.23 21.11
N GLY A 188 -60.56 -53.87 21.59
CA GLY A 188 -61.22 -53.59 22.88
C GLY A 188 -62.04 -52.30 23.05
N ALA A 189 -62.05 -51.37 22.09
CA ALA A 189 -62.94 -50.21 22.10
C ALA A 189 -63.34 -49.81 20.68
N GLY A 190 -64.23 -50.59 20.06
CA GLY A 190 -64.73 -50.32 18.70
C GLY A 190 -65.80 -49.23 18.67
N GLY A 191 -66.51 -49.17 17.54
CA GLY A 191 -67.60 -48.23 17.28
C GLY A 191 -67.21 -47.03 16.42
N ILE A 192 -68.23 -46.29 15.99
CA ILE A 192 -68.10 -45.09 15.16
C ILE A 192 -67.69 -43.92 16.07
N THR A 193 -66.39 -43.70 16.26
CA THR A 193 -65.89 -42.68 17.22
C THR A 193 -65.72 -41.29 16.64
N LYS A 194 -65.95 -41.12 15.34
CA LYS A 194 -65.87 -39.84 14.64
C LYS A 194 -67.10 -39.66 13.73
N PRO A 195 -67.59 -38.43 13.52
CA PRO A 195 -68.77 -38.17 12.69
C PRO A 195 -68.62 -38.74 11.27
N ILE A 196 -69.67 -39.34 10.74
CA ILE A 196 -69.74 -39.71 9.32
C ILE A 196 -70.31 -38.52 8.55
N ARG A 197 -69.65 -38.12 7.45
CA ARG A 197 -70.08 -36.98 6.63
C ARG A 197 -70.98 -37.44 5.49
N PHE A 198 -72.04 -36.67 5.24
CA PHE A 198 -73.05 -36.96 4.22
C PHE A 198 -73.39 -35.69 3.43
N GLY A 199 -73.67 -35.81 2.14
CA GLY A 199 -74.00 -34.68 1.27
C GLY A 199 -73.86 -35.04 -0.20
N THR A 200 -73.77 -34.04 -1.08
CA THR A 200 -73.42 -34.27 -2.49
C THR A 200 -72.00 -34.81 -2.62
N ILE A 201 -71.74 -35.58 -3.68
CA ILE A 201 -70.39 -36.12 -3.90
C ILE A 201 -69.37 -34.99 -4.13
N GLU A 202 -69.79 -33.90 -4.77
CA GLU A 202 -69.00 -32.70 -5.01
C GLU A 202 -68.60 -32.02 -3.69
N ALA A 203 -69.54 -31.84 -2.75
CA ALA A 203 -69.25 -31.20 -1.46
C ALA A 203 -68.24 -32.00 -0.63
N ILE A 204 -68.39 -33.34 -0.63
CA ILE A 204 -67.44 -34.23 0.05
C ILE A 204 -66.07 -34.14 -0.60
N GLN A 205 -65.99 -34.22 -1.93
CA GLN A 205 -64.73 -34.13 -2.66
C GLN A 205 -64.03 -32.79 -2.45
N MET A 206 -64.75 -31.67 -2.46
CA MET A 206 -64.19 -30.33 -2.22
C MET A 206 -63.45 -30.28 -0.88
N ARG A 207 -64.06 -30.83 0.17
CA ARG A 207 -63.49 -30.85 1.54
C ARG A 207 -62.27 -31.78 1.63
N THR A 208 -62.33 -32.95 0.98
CA THR A 208 -61.21 -33.90 0.91
C THR A 208 -60.03 -33.31 0.11
N ILE A 209 -60.27 -32.71 -1.04
CA ILE A 209 -59.25 -32.06 -1.87
C ILE A 209 -58.57 -30.93 -1.09
N LEU A 210 -59.33 -30.11 -0.35
CA LEU A 210 -58.76 -29.06 0.50
C LEU A 210 -57.80 -29.64 1.56
N SER A 211 -58.22 -30.70 2.26
CA SER A 211 -57.39 -31.38 3.27
C SER A 211 -56.08 -31.92 2.67
N ILE A 212 -56.19 -32.68 1.58
CA ILE A 212 -55.05 -33.27 0.88
C ILE A 212 -54.12 -32.19 0.32
N SER A 213 -54.66 -31.11 -0.25
CA SER A 213 -53.86 -30.00 -0.79
C SER A 213 -53.04 -29.31 0.29
N LEU A 214 -53.61 -29.13 1.50
CA LEU A 214 -52.89 -28.54 2.63
C LEU A 214 -51.81 -29.48 3.20
N GLN A 215 -52.05 -30.79 3.21
CA GLN A 215 -51.03 -31.80 3.54
C GLN A 215 -49.88 -31.77 2.52
N LEU A 216 -50.19 -31.79 1.22
CA LEU A 216 -49.20 -31.73 0.15
C LEU A 216 -48.36 -30.45 0.21
N LEU A 217 -48.98 -29.30 0.46
CA LEU A 217 -48.29 -28.03 0.68
C LEU A 217 -47.24 -28.15 1.80
N LEU A 218 -47.63 -28.72 2.94
CA LEU A 218 -46.73 -28.89 4.08
C LEU A 218 -45.60 -29.89 3.77
N LEU A 219 -45.89 -30.97 3.04
CA LEU A 219 -44.88 -31.95 2.59
C LEU A 219 -43.82 -31.29 1.70
N VAL A 220 -44.23 -30.46 0.74
CA VAL A 220 -43.31 -29.73 -0.12
C VAL A 220 -42.42 -28.80 0.71
N VAL A 221 -43.00 -28.06 1.66
CA VAL A 221 -42.24 -27.17 2.55
C VAL A 221 -41.20 -27.97 3.35
N PHE A 222 -41.56 -29.09 3.97
CA PHE A 222 -40.62 -29.91 4.73
C PHE A 222 -39.56 -30.57 3.85
N LEU A 223 -39.91 -31.04 2.65
CA LEU A 223 -38.98 -31.69 1.72
C LEU A 223 -37.89 -30.71 1.27
N ILE A 224 -38.28 -29.51 0.85
CA ILE A 224 -37.33 -28.45 0.42
C ILE A 224 -36.36 -28.14 1.56
N HIS A 225 -36.85 -27.97 2.79
CA HIS A 225 -36.02 -27.60 3.93
C HIS A 225 -35.12 -28.75 4.41
N SER A 226 -35.59 -30.00 4.34
CA SER A 226 -34.78 -31.18 4.64
C SER A 226 -33.64 -31.35 3.63
N LEU A 227 -33.95 -31.26 2.34
CA LEU A 227 -32.94 -31.36 1.27
C LEU A 227 -31.92 -30.23 1.38
N TYR A 228 -32.37 -28.99 1.60
CA TYR A 228 -31.51 -27.82 1.77
C TYR A 228 -30.55 -27.99 2.96
N ALA A 229 -31.05 -28.44 4.11
CA ALA A 229 -30.22 -28.64 5.30
C ALA A 229 -29.20 -29.77 5.14
N LEU A 230 -29.57 -30.88 4.49
CA LEU A 230 -28.63 -31.95 4.13
C LEU A 230 -27.57 -31.47 3.14
N LEU A 231 -27.98 -30.73 2.11
CA LEU A 231 -27.06 -30.17 1.11
C LEU A 231 -26.04 -29.25 1.76
N LEU A 232 -26.47 -28.32 2.63
CA LEU A 232 -25.57 -27.46 3.39
C LEU A 232 -24.60 -28.23 4.30
N TYR A 233 -25.05 -29.35 4.88
CA TYR A 233 -24.20 -30.21 5.70
C TYR A 233 -23.07 -30.83 4.86
N PHE A 234 -23.40 -31.40 3.69
CA PHE A 234 -22.43 -32.02 2.78
C PHE A 234 -21.53 -31.02 2.05
N LEU A 235 -22.02 -29.81 1.74
CA LEU A 235 -21.24 -28.76 1.07
C LEU A 235 -20.21 -28.06 1.97
N GLY A 236 -20.15 -28.37 3.26
CA GLY A 236 -19.02 -27.96 4.11
C GLY A 236 -19.35 -27.31 5.44
N ALA A 237 -20.62 -27.00 5.75
CA ALA A 237 -20.97 -26.43 7.06
C ALA A 237 -20.68 -27.42 8.21
N ARG A 238 -20.75 -28.74 7.94
CA ARG A 238 -20.51 -29.88 8.87
C ARG A 238 -21.14 -29.73 10.28
N ASN A 239 -22.19 -28.92 10.40
CA ASN A 239 -22.87 -28.66 11.66
C ASN A 239 -23.91 -29.76 11.92
N LYS A 240 -23.73 -30.54 12.98
CA LYS A 240 -24.65 -31.62 13.37
C LYS A 240 -26.09 -31.13 13.63
N GLY A 241 -26.29 -29.86 13.97
CA GLY A 241 -27.62 -29.26 14.09
C GLY A 241 -28.44 -29.33 12.80
N LEU A 242 -27.80 -29.21 11.62
CA LEU A 242 -28.48 -29.34 10.33
C LEU A 242 -28.99 -30.77 10.08
N VAL A 243 -28.26 -31.78 10.57
CA VAL A 243 -28.67 -33.19 10.49
C VAL A 243 -29.91 -33.43 11.35
N TYR A 244 -29.91 -32.97 12.60
CA TYR A 244 -31.09 -33.09 13.47
C TYR A 244 -32.30 -32.32 12.92
N PHE A 245 -32.09 -31.14 12.32
CA PHE A 245 -33.16 -30.41 11.66
C PHE A 245 -33.76 -31.20 10.49
N SER A 246 -32.90 -31.80 9.66
CA SER A 246 -33.32 -32.66 8.54
C SER A 246 -34.11 -33.88 9.04
N LEU A 247 -33.67 -34.51 10.14
CA LEU A 247 -34.39 -35.62 10.78
C LEU A 247 -35.77 -35.19 11.30
N VAL A 248 -35.88 -34.01 11.94
CA VAL A 248 -37.18 -33.46 12.36
C VAL A 248 -38.08 -33.24 11.15
N MET A 249 -37.55 -32.70 10.05
CA MET A 249 -38.33 -32.49 8.81
C MET A 249 -38.77 -33.81 8.18
N ILE A 250 -37.90 -34.84 8.12
CA ILE A 250 -38.25 -36.17 7.60
C ILE A 250 -39.32 -36.83 8.46
N CYS A 251 -39.17 -36.80 9.79
CA CYS A 251 -40.23 -37.28 10.69
C CYS A 251 -41.52 -36.47 10.51
N GLY A 252 -41.43 -35.15 10.32
CA GLY A 252 -42.57 -34.29 10.01
C GLY A 252 -43.28 -34.71 8.72
N ILE A 253 -42.55 -35.01 7.65
CA ILE A 253 -43.10 -35.56 6.40
C ILE A 253 -43.87 -36.84 6.71
N LEU A 254 -43.22 -37.81 7.36
CA LEU A 254 -43.85 -39.08 7.70
C LEU A 254 -45.09 -38.89 8.58
N THR A 255 -45.08 -37.93 9.52
CA THR A 255 -46.24 -37.62 10.37
C THR A 255 -47.41 -37.14 9.50
N VAL A 256 -47.17 -36.25 8.55
CA VAL A 256 -48.22 -35.72 7.67
C VAL A 256 -48.80 -36.81 6.75
N VAL A 257 -47.95 -37.68 6.17
CA VAL A 257 -48.43 -38.75 5.27
C VAL A 257 -49.17 -39.87 6.04
N THR A 258 -48.92 -40.03 7.34
CA THR A 258 -49.60 -41.02 8.20
C THR A 258 -50.81 -40.46 8.98
N ALA A 259 -50.96 -39.14 9.04
CA ALA A 259 -52.05 -38.46 9.75
C ALA A 259 -53.27 -38.19 8.86
N ASP A 260 -54.38 -37.80 9.50
CA ASP A 260 -55.64 -37.33 8.90
C ASP A 260 -56.19 -38.23 7.77
N ASP A 261 -55.83 -37.94 6.51
CA ASP A 261 -56.29 -38.67 5.31
C ASP A 261 -55.45 -39.93 5.01
N LYS A 262 -54.41 -40.21 5.81
CA LYS A 262 -53.59 -41.43 5.76
C LYS A 262 -53.02 -41.72 4.36
N LEU A 263 -52.51 -40.69 3.69
CA LEU A 263 -52.00 -40.76 2.31
C LEU A 263 -51.08 -41.97 2.06
N LEU A 264 -50.25 -42.35 3.04
CA LEU A 264 -49.30 -43.46 2.93
C LEU A 264 -50.01 -44.81 2.83
N PHE A 265 -51.03 -44.98 3.67
CA PHE A 265 -51.78 -46.23 3.82
C PHE A 265 -52.89 -46.37 2.78
N VAL A 266 -53.26 -45.27 2.12
CA VAL A 266 -54.07 -45.31 0.90
C VAL A 266 -53.25 -45.86 -0.26
N TRP A 267 -51.97 -45.47 -0.39
CA TRP A 267 -51.09 -45.93 -1.47
C TRP A 267 -50.42 -47.28 -1.21
N SER A 268 -50.22 -47.68 0.05
CA SER A 268 -49.54 -48.92 0.44
C SER A 268 -50.40 -49.82 1.32
N GLN A 269 -50.37 -51.13 1.06
CA GLN A 269 -51.13 -52.14 1.81
C GLN A 269 -50.36 -52.65 3.04
N PHE A 270 -50.30 -51.83 4.09
CA PHE A 270 -49.74 -52.26 5.38
C PHE A 270 -50.77 -52.99 6.24
N ASP A 271 -50.30 -53.98 7.00
CA ASP A 271 -51.08 -54.56 8.08
C ASP A 271 -51.49 -53.50 9.10
N TYR A 272 -52.64 -53.68 9.74
CA TYR A 272 -53.15 -52.74 10.73
C TYR A 272 -52.19 -52.54 11.90
N ASP A 273 -51.56 -53.62 12.38
CA ASP A 273 -50.59 -53.55 13.47
C ASP A 273 -49.40 -52.64 13.12
N TRP A 274 -48.85 -52.81 11.92
CA TRP A 274 -47.76 -51.96 11.41
C TRP A 274 -48.19 -50.53 11.13
N THR A 275 -49.44 -50.32 10.69
CA THR A 275 -50.01 -48.98 10.50
C THR A 275 -49.98 -48.18 11.79
N VAL A 276 -50.42 -48.78 12.91
CA VAL A 276 -50.39 -48.15 14.24
C VAL A 276 -48.95 -47.97 14.71
N LYS A 277 -48.10 -49.01 14.62
CA LYS A 277 -46.70 -48.94 15.05
C LYS A 277 -45.93 -47.84 14.32
N LEU A 278 -46.03 -47.77 12.99
CA LEU A 278 -45.35 -46.76 12.19
C LEU A 278 -45.82 -45.36 12.56
N THR A 279 -47.13 -45.15 12.68
CA THR A 279 -47.70 -43.84 13.06
C THR A 279 -47.12 -43.36 14.40
N TYR A 280 -47.11 -44.22 15.43
CA TYR A 280 -46.59 -43.86 16.75
C TYR A 280 -45.07 -43.69 16.77
N LEU A 281 -44.30 -44.54 16.08
CA LEU A 281 -42.84 -44.42 15.96
C LEU A 281 -42.44 -43.10 15.31
N VAL A 282 -43.16 -42.68 14.28
CA VAL A 282 -42.94 -41.43 13.58
C VAL A 282 -43.18 -40.23 14.49
N TYR A 283 -44.28 -40.23 15.26
CA TYR A 283 -44.53 -39.19 16.27
C TYR A 283 -43.44 -39.13 17.35
N VAL A 284 -42.96 -40.30 17.82
CA VAL A 284 -41.84 -40.36 18.78
C VAL A 284 -40.55 -39.79 18.16
N GLY A 285 -40.23 -40.17 16.91
CA GLY A 285 -39.08 -39.63 16.19
C GLY A 285 -39.15 -38.12 16.02
N ALA A 286 -40.32 -37.59 15.62
CA ALA A 286 -40.53 -36.16 15.42
C ALA A 286 -40.21 -35.35 16.69
N VAL A 287 -40.57 -35.84 17.88
CA VAL A 287 -40.29 -35.14 19.14
C VAL A 287 -38.94 -35.48 19.76
N ALA A 288 -38.36 -36.64 19.46
CA ALA A 288 -37.06 -37.06 19.99
C ALA A 288 -35.90 -36.19 19.48
N PHE A 289 -35.99 -35.69 18.24
CA PHE A 289 -34.91 -34.93 17.59
C PHE A 289 -34.93 -33.42 17.85
N ILE A 290 -36.01 -32.85 18.40
CA ILE A 290 -36.13 -31.41 18.67
C ILE A 290 -35.16 -30.95 19.78
N PRO A 291 -35.06 -31.58 20.97
CA PRO A 291 -34.11 -31.14 21.98
C PRO A 291 -32.64 -31.29 21.55
N PRO A 292 -32.22 -32.39 20.87
CA PRO A 292 -30.87 -32.50 20.30
C PRO A 292 -30.54 -31.44 19.24
N LEU A 293 -31.51 -31.04 18.42
CA LEU A 293 -31.39 -29.94 17.47
C LEU A 293 -30.99 -28.65 18.20
N PHE A 294 -31.76 -28.25 19.21
CA PHE A 294 -31.46 -27.03 19.96
C PHE A 294 -30.18 -27.13 20.78
N HIS A 295 -29.83 -28.30 21.34
CA HIS A 295 -28.55 -28.48 22.02
C HIS A 295 -27.35 -28.28 21.08
N HIS A 296 -27.39 -28.80 19.86
CA HIS A 296 -26.28 -28.61 18.91
C HIS A 296 -26.19 -27.17 18.38
N LEU A 297 -27.32 -26.45 18.30
CA LEU A 297 -27.32 -25.03 17.99
C LEU A 297 -26.81 -24.17 19.16
N LEU A 298 -27.06 -24.62 20.41
CA LEU A 298 -26.86 -23.87 21.65
C LEU A 298 -26.24 -24.74 22.76
N PRO A 299 -24.98 -25.22 22.61
CA PRO A 299 -24.40 -26.25 23.48
C PRO A 299 -24.18 -25.82 24.93
N ALA A 300 -24.08 -24.50 25.20
CA ALA A 300 -23.82 -23.96 26.53
C ALA A 300 -25.00 -24.05 27.51
N TYR A 301 -26.23 -24.32 27.03
CA TYR A 301 -27.45 -24.08 27.80
C TYR A 301 -28.12 -25.32 28.38
N LEU A 302 -27.72 -26.53 27.96
CA LEU A 302 -28.25 -27.79 28.51
C LEU A 302 -27.14 -28.80 28.77
N SER A 303 -27.24 -29.51 29.90
CA SER A 303 -26.35 -30.63 30.20
C SER A 303 -26.66 -31.83 29.30
N ARG A 304 -25.61 -32.50 28.81
CA ARG A 304 -25.75 -33.71 27.99
C ARG A 304 -26.52 -34.84 28.70
N ARG A 305 -26.50 -34.88 30.04
CA ARG A 305 -27.21 -35.91 30.84
C ARG A 305 -28.74 -35.83 30.69
N ILE A 306 -29.32 -34.63 30.71
CA ILE A 306 -30.77 -34.45 30.52
C ILE A 306 -31.17 -34.92 29.12
N LEU A 307 -30.35 -34.59 28.12
CA LEU A 307 -30.58 -35.00 26.74
C LEU A 307 -30.49 -36.52 26.55
N GLN A 308 -29.49 -37.16 27.16
CA GLN A 308 -29.34 -38.62 27.14
C GLN A 308 -30.48 -39.33 27.88
N GLY A 309 -30.93 -38.80 29.01
CA GLY A 309 -32.08 -39.33 29.74
C GLY A 309 -33.38 -39.26 28.92
N PHE A 310 -33.65 -38.11 28.30
CA PHE A 310 -34.81 -37.94 27.41
C PHE A 310 -34.71 -38.82 26.16
N GLY A 311 -33.54 -38.91 25.55
CA GLY A 311 -33.28 -39.82 24.43
C GLY A 311 -33.50 -41.27 24.81
N GLY A 312 -33.03 -41.70 26.00
CA GLY A 312 -33.27 -43.04 26.54
C GLY A 312 -34.74 -43.33 26.77
N LEU A 313 -35.51 -42.36 27.29
CA LEU A 313 -36.97 -42.47 27.43
C LEU A 313 -37.65 -42.65 26.06
N CYS A 314 -37.27 -41.87 25.05
CA CYS A 314 -37.81 -41.99 23.70
C CYS A 314 -37.46 -43.34 23.07
N SER A 315 -36.21 -43.80 23.21
CA SER A 315 -35.77 -45.10 22.71
C SER A 315 -36.48 -46.26 23.39
N LEU A 316 -36.70 -46.19 24.71
CA LEU A 316 -37.45 -47.19 25.47
C LEU A 316 -38.91 -47.25 24.99
N TYR A 317 -39.54 -46.10 24.76
CA TYR A 317 -40.91 -46.05 24.26
C TYR A 317 -41.02 -46.51 22.80
N ALA A 318 -40.05 -46.18 21.95
CA ALA A 318 -39.97 -46.72 20.59
C ALA A 318 -39.80 -48.24 20.59
N MET A 319 -38.96 -48.78 21.48
CA MET A 319 -38.81 -50.22 21.68
C MET A 319 -40.12 -50.86 22.15
N PHE A 320 -40.82 -50.25 23.11
CA PHE A 320 -42.14 -50.68 23.55
C PHE A 320 -43.13 -50.76 22.36
N ILE A 321 -43.17 -49.76 21.49
CA ILE A 321 -44.05 -49.75 20.30
C ILE A 321 -43.73 -50.91 19.35
N LEU A 322 -42.45 -51.26 19.14
CA LEU A 322 -42.08 -52.33 18.20
C LEU A 322 -42.55 -53.72 18.65
N PHE A 323 -42.50 -54.01 19.95
CA PHE A 323 -42.76 -55.35 20.48
C PHE A 323 -44.21 -55.59 20.93
N VAL A 324 -45.00 -54.54 21.08
CA VAL A 324 -46.35 -54.62 21.66
C VAL A 324 -47.43 -54.54 20.56
N PRO A 325 -48.55 -55.28 20.67
CA PRO A 325 -49.65 -55.20 19.71
C PRO A 325 -50.33 -53.81 19.67
N ALA A 326 -50.89 -53.46 18.52
CA ALA A 326 -51.58 -52.19 18.27
C ALA A 326 -52.64 -51.81 19.31
N GLY A 327 -53.43 -52.78 19.79
CA GLY A 327 -54.46 -52.52 20.80
C GLY A 327 -53.91 -51.92 22.10
N THR A 328 -52.79 -52.44 22.60
CA THR A 328 -52.14 -51.93 23.81
C THR A 328 -51.46 -50.57 23.55
N ILE A 329 -50.90 -50.35 22.36
CA ILE A 329 -50.34 -49.04 21.96
C ILE A 329 -51.43 -47.97 22.02
N LEU A 330 -52.61 -48.25 21.45
CA LEU A 330 -53.75 -47.34 21.45
C LEU A 330 -54.27 -47.06 22.88
N ALA A 331 -54.32 -48.09 23.73
CA ALA A 331 -54.70 -47.97 25.14
C ALA A 331 -53.73 -47.05 25.92
N MET A 332 -52.44 -47.10 25.58
CA MET A 332 -51.38 -46.28 26.21
C MET A 332 -51.06 -44.98 25.45
N SER A 333 -51.94 -44.52 24.56
CA SER A 333 -51.76 -43.29 23.76
C SER A 333 -51.49 -42.02 24.60
N ARG A 334 -51.92 -41.98 25.86
CA ARG A 334 -51.62 -40.88 26.80
C ARG A 334 -50.11 -40.75 27.10
N MET A 335 -49.37 -41.86 27.05
CA MET A 335 -47.92 -41.85 27.28
C MET A 335 -47.19 -41.06 26.19
N LEU A 336 -47.60 -41.20 24.92
CA LEU A 336 -47.07 -40.39 23.82
C LEU A 336 -47.30 -38.89 24.08
N SER A 337 -48.50 -38.50 24.54
CA SER A 337 -48.82 -37.10 24.84
C SER A 337 -47.87 -36.50 25.88
N ILE A 338 -47.50 -37.27 26.91
CA ILE A 338 -46.54 -36.85 27.94
C ILE A 338 -45.14 -36.68 27.33
N VAL A 339 -44.68 -37.61 26.50
CA VAL A 339 -43.37 -37.53 25.83
C VAL A 339 -43.29 -36.30 24.91
N MET A 340 -44.35 -36.01 24.17
CA MET A 340 -44.43 -34.83 23.29
C MET A 340 -44.34 -33.52 24.07
N LEU A 341 -45.10 -33.39 25.16
CA LEU A 341 -45.05 -32.20 26.03
C LEU A 341 -43.68 -32.03 26.68
N LEU A 342 -43.07 -33.12 27.15
CA LEU A 342 -41.74 -33.09 27.74
C LEU A 342 -40.68 -32.59 26.75
N SER A 343 -40.74 -33.00 25.48
CA SER A 343 -39.85 -32.50 24.42
C SER A 343 -39.94 -30.99 24.25
N VAL A 344 -41.16 -30.45 24.18
CA VAL A 344 -41.41 -29.01 24.03
C VAL A 344 -40.95 -28.25 25.27
N ILE A 345 -41.18 -28.77 26.47
CA ILE A 345 -40.76 -28.13 27.73
C ILE A 345 -39.24 -28.06 27.83
N ILE A 346 -38.53 -29.17 27.54
CA ILE A 346 -37.06 -29.19 27.53
C ILE A 346 -36.52 -28.18 26.52
N SER A 347 -37.10 -28.17 25.32
CA SER A 347 -36.71 -27.26 24.24
C SER A 347 -36.94 -25.78 24.61
N ALA A 348 -38.10 -25.47 25.17
CA ALA A 348 -38.45 -24.13 25.63
C ALA A 348 -37.51 -23.66 26.76
N TYR A 349 -37.13 -24.55 27.68
CA TYR A 349 -36.17 -24.25 28.74
C TYR A 349 -34.79 -23.85 28.19
N ILE A 350 -34.28 -24.59 27.19
CA ILE A 350 -33.00 -24.27 26.52
C ILE A 350 -33.05 -22.86 25.92
N LEU A 351 -34.09 -22.58 25.16
CA LEU A 351 -34.25 -21.34 24.43
C LEU A 351 -34.49 -20.15 25.37
N TRP A 352 -35.25 -20.34 26.43
CA TRP A 352 -35.51 -19.31 27.45
C TRP A 352 -34.24 -18.94 28.24
N LYS A 353 -33.35 -19.90 28.49
CA LYS A 353 -32.04 -19.58 29.09
C LYS A 353 -31.16 -18.82 28.10
N ALA A 354 -31.16 -19.22 26.84
CA ALA A 354 -30.26 -18.69 25.82
C ALA A 354 -30.65 -17.30 25.30
N ILE A 355 -31.94 -16.96 25.25
CA ILE A 355 -32.42 -15.64 24.79
C ILE A 355 -31.90 -14.47 25.65
N ARG A 356 -31.44 -14.74 26.88
CA ARG A 356 -30.82 -13.74 27.75
C ARG A 356 -29.49 -13.23 27.21
N ASP A 357 -28.78 -14.07 26.44
CA ASP A 357 -27.44 -13.76 25.93
C ASP A 357 -27.46 -13.35 24.45
N LYS A 358 -28.42 -13.84 23.67
CA LYS A 358 -28.50 -13.58 22.22
C LYS A 358 -29.93 -13.28 21.79
N GLU A 359 -30.14 -12.10 21.20
CA GLU A 359 -31.47 -11.66 20.75
C GLU A 359 -32.05 -12.52 19.62
N ASP A 360 -31.20 -13.05 18.72
CA ASP A 360 -31.62 -13.80 17.52
C ASP A 360 -32.35 -15.11 17.88
N ILE A 361 -32.16 -15.61 19.11
CA ILE A 361 -32.77 -16.84 19.62
C ILE A 361 -34.28 -16.73 19.73
N ILE A 362 -34.82 -15.52 19.74
CA ILE A 362 -36.26 -15.30 19.74
C ILE A 362 -36.98 -16.02 18.59
N PHE A 363 -36.35 -16.12 17.42
CA PHE A 363 -36.91 -16.83 16.28
C PHE A 363 -37.00 -18.35 16.53
N LEU A 364 -36.00 -18.94 17.19
CA LEU A 364 -36.07 -20.34 17.61
C LEU A 364 -37.13 -20.55 18.70
N LEU A 365 -37.30 -19.57 19.59
CA LEU A 365 -38.34 -19.62 20.63
C LEU A 365 -39.75 -19.54 20.02
N LEU A 366 -39.95 -18.69 19.01
CA LEU A 366 -41.18 -18.67 18.22
C LEU A 366 -41.42 -20.00 17.49
N ALA A 367 -40.39 -20.59 16.90
CA ALA A 367 -40.51 -21.91 16.28
C ALA A 367 -40.95 -22.98 17.30
N CYS A 368 -40.34 -23.00 18.47
CA CYS A 368 -40.71 -23.89 19.56
C CYS A 368 -42.13 -23.63 20.09
N LEU A 369 -42.56 -22.36 20.12
CA LEU A 369 -43.93 -21.98 20.48
C LEU A 369 -44.94 -22.55 19.49
N PHE A 370 -44.72 -22.37 18.18
CA PHE A 370 -45.63 -22.86 17.16
C PHE A 370 -45.73 -24.39 17.14
N VAL A 371 -44.61 -25.09 17.32
CA VAL A 371 -44.61 -26.56 17.53
C VAL A 371 -45.37 -26.92 18.81
N GLY A 372 -45.17 -26.20 19.90
CA GLY A 372 -45.87 -26.43 21.16
C GLY A 372 -47.38 -26.26 21.03
N VAL A 373 -47.85 -25.21 20.35
CA VAL A 373 -49.27 -24.98 20.05
C VAL A 373 -49.82 -26.12 19.19
N ASN A 374 -49.07 -26.56 18.18
CA ASN A 374 -49.46 -27.70 17.35
C ASN A 374 -49.61 -29.00 18.16
N VAL A 375 -48.67 -29.29 19.07
CA VAL A 375 -48.72 -30.44 19.98
C VAL A 375 -49.93 -30.37 20.91
N ILE A 376 -50.19 -29.21 21.52
CA ILE A 376 -51.34 -29.01 22.43
C ILE A 376 -52.65 -29.28 21.68
N TRP A 377 -52.81 -28.76 20.48
CA TRP A 377 -54.00 -29.00 19.67
C TRP A 377 -54.11 -30.44 19.18
N THR A 378 -53.00 -31.10 18.89
CA THR A 378 -52.99 -32.53 18.54
C THR A 378 -53.54 -33.37 19.70
N ILE A 379 -53.10 -33.08 20.92
CA ILE A 379 -53.60 -33.72 22.14
C ILE A 379 -55.08 -33.38 22.36
N ALA A 380 -55.45 -32.11 22.25
CA ALA A 380 -56.83 -31.65 22.44
C ALA A 380 -57.80 -32.30 21.45
N ASN A 381 -57.43 -32.41 20.16
CA ASN A 381 -58.23 -33.05 19.13
C ASN A 381 -58.40 -34.56 19.39
N GLY A 382 -57.34 -35.23 19.86
CA GLY A 382 -57.40 -36.64 20.25
C GLY A 382 -58.36 -36.91 21.43
N ILE A 383 -58.50 -35.97 22.36
CA ILE A 383 -59.41 -36.06 23.50
C ILE A 383 -60.85 -35.69 23.10
N LEU A 384 -61.03 -34.60 22.35
CA LEU A 384 -62.34 -34.05 21.98
C LEU A 384 -63.04 -34.84 20.85
N GLY A 385 -62.35 -35.77 20.18
CA GLY A 385 -62.93 -36.59 19.11
C GLY A 385 -63.41 -35.80 17.89
N ARG A 386 -62.91 -34.58 17.69
CA ARG A 386 -63.32 -33.70 16.59
C ARG A 386 -62.51 -33.97 15.34
N GLU A 387 -63.19 -34.08 14.22
CA GLU A 387 -62.58 -34.10 12.90
C GLU A 387 -62.45 -32.70 12.32
N PHE A 388 -61.24 -32.35 11.92
CA PHE A 388 -60.95 -31.12 11.21
C PHE A 388 -60.22 -31.43 9.91
N VAL A 389 -60.44 -30.56 8.92
CA VAL A 389 -59.56 -30.48 7.75
C VAL A 389 -58.14 -30.18 8.25
N HIS A 390 -57.13 -30.78 7.61
CA HIS A 390 -55.73 -30.60 7.98
C HIS A 390 -55.36 -29.11 8.12
N TYR A 391 -54.62 -28.76 9.17
CA TYR A 391 -54.22 -27.38 9.46
C TYR A 391 -52.68 -27.27 9.47
N PRO A 392 -52.06 -26.70 8.42
CA PRO A 392 -50.61 -26.74 8.24
C PRO A 392 -49.87 -25.52 8.82
N PHE A 393 -50.58 -24.43 9.16
CA PHE A 393 -49.97 -23.11 9.34
C PHE A 393 -49.01 -23.01 10.53
N ASP A 394 -49.29 -23.66 11.66
CA ASP A 394 -48.37 -23.64 12.83
C ASP A 394 -46.99 -24.18 12.46
N LEU A 395 -46.95 -25.27 11.70
CA LEU A 395 -45.71 -25.92 11.30
C LEU A 395 -44.99 -25.12 10.21
N ILE A 396 -45.72 -24.50 9.28
CA ILE A 396 -45.15 -23.56 8.30
C ILE A 396 -44.51 -22.38 9.03
N PHE A 397 -45.19 -21.78 10.01
CA PHE A 397 -44.62 -20.68 10.80
C PHE A 397 -43.42 -21.13 11.63
N ALA A 398 -43.40 -22.37 12.14
CA ALA A 398 -42.23 -22.92 12.82
C ALA A 398 -41.01 -22.99 11.89
N VAL A 399 -41.20 -23.47 10.66
CA VAL A 399 -40.14 -23.52 9.65
C VAL A 399 -39.67 -22.11 9.26
N LEU A 400 -40.59 -21.17 9.03
CA LEU A 400 -40.25 -19.78 8.70
C LEU A 400 -39.49 -19.08 9.83
N ALA A 401 -39.88 -19.30 11.08
CA ALA A 401 -39.16 -18.78 12.23
C ALA A 401 -37.75 -19.40 12.33
N PHE A 402 -37.60 -20.70 12.08
CA PHE A 402 -36.28 -21.33 12.01
C PHE A 402 -35.43 -20.78 10.85
N ALA A 403 -36.01 -20.54 9.68
CA ALA A 403 -35.33 -19.92 8.55
C ALA A 403 -34.88 -18.48 8.87
N ALA A 404 -35.73 -17.68 9.53
CA ALA A 404 -35.41 -16.33 9.97
C ALA A 404 -34.22 -16.30 10.96
N TYR A 405 -34.12 -17.29 11.85
CA TYR A 405 -32.95 -17.47 12.71
C TYR A 405 -31.66 -17.65 11.88
N TRP A 406 -31.69 -18.54 10.87
CA TRP A 406 -30.53 -18.78 10.01
C TRP A 406 -30.15 -17.57 9.17
N PHE A 407 -31.12 -16.85 8.60
CA PHE A 407 -30.86 -15.62 7.85
C PHE A 407 -30.20 -14.56 8.73
N ARG A 408 -30.72 -14.33 9.94
CA ARG A 408 -30.14 -13.35 10.87
C ARG A 408 -28.71 -13.73 11.28
N ARG A 409 -28.47 -15.03 11.51
CA ARG A 409 -27.13 -15.57 11.79
C ARG A 409 -26.18 -15.38 10.61
N PHE A 410 -26.65 -15.63 9.39
CA PHE A 410 -25.86 -15.45 8.16
C PHE A 410 -25.46 -13.98 7.97
N PHE A 411 -26.40 -13.05 8.09
CA PHE A 411 -26.10 -11.62 7.99
C PHE A 411 -25.10 -11.17 9.06
N ARG A 412 -25.27 -11.60 10.31
CA ARG A 412 -24.33 -11.27 11.38
C ARG A 412 -22.93 -11.81 11.11
N ALA A 413 -22.82 -13.08 10.70
CA ALA A 413 -21.54 -13.69 10.38
C ALA A 413 -20.86 -12.97 9.21
N THR A 414 -21.62 -12.55 8.20
CA THR A 414 -21.10 -11.81 7.04
C THR A 414 -20.60 -10.42 7.46
N THR A 415 -21.36 -9.71 8.29
CA THR A 415 -20.96 -8.39 8.82
C THR A 415 -19.73 -8.48 9.73
N GLU A 416 -19.68 -9.47 10.63
CA GLU A 416 -18.50 -9.72 11.50
C GLU A 416 -17.27 -10.06 10.67
N THR A 417 -17.42 -10.89 9.62
CA THR A 417 -16.33 -11.23 8.70
C THR A 417 -15.83 -10.01 7.93
N LYS A 418 -16.74 -9.16 7.43
CA LYS A 418 -16.39 -7.92 6.74
C LYS A 418 -15.65 -6.95 7.68
N HIS A 419 -16.16 -6.73 8.88
CA HIS A 419 -15.51 -5.87 9.87
C HIS A 419 -14.15 -6.41 10.29
N LEU A 420 -13.99 -7.74 10.42
CA LEU A 420 -12.69 -8.35 10.72
C LEU A 420 -11.70 -8.17 9.56
N ALA A 421 -12.14 -8.32 8.31
CA ALA A 421 -11.31 -8.08 7.14
C ALA A 421 -10.88 -6.61 7.03
N GLU A 422 -11.79 -5.67 7.25
CA GLU A 422 -11.49 -4.22 7.31
C GLU A 422 -10.50 -3.90 8.43
N LYS A 423 -10.70 -4.48 9.62
CA LYS A 423 -9.77 -4.31 10.74
C LYS A 423 -8.38 -4.89 10.44
N LEU A 424 -8.31 -6.07 9.83
CA LEU A 424 -7.04 -6.67 9.43
C LEU A 424 -6.31 -5.79 8.41
N GLN A 425 -7.03 -5.25 7.42
CA GLN A 425 -6.46 -4.35 6.43
C GLN A 425 -5.97 -3.03 7.05
N GLN A 426 -6.69 -2.48 8.03
CA GLN A 426 -6.24 -1.29 8.76
C GLN A 426 -4.99 -1.56 9.60
N GLU A 427 -4.91 -2.72 10.26
CA GLU A 427 -3.74 -3.09 11.05
C GLU A 427 -2.51 -3.34 10.17
N ASP A 428 -2.69 -3.94 8.98
CA ASP A 428 -1.61 -4.10 8.00
C ASP A 428 -1.10 -2.73 7.52
N LYS A 429 -2.01 -1.83 7.13
CA LYS A 429 -1.65 -0.46 6.71
C LYS A 429 -0.94 0.33 7.82
N ARG A 430 -1.40 0.21 9.07
CA ARG A 430 -0.75 0.85 10.23
C ARG A 430 0.66 0.36 10.46
N LYS A 431 0.91 -0.94 10.25
CA LYS A 431 2.24 -1.52 10.38
C LYS A 431 3.20 -0.95 9.33
N ASP A 432 2.76 -0.77 8.09
CA ASP A 432 3.59 -0.21 7.03
C ASP A 432 3.84 1.30 7.25
N GLU A 433 2.81 2.06 7.61
CA GLU A 433 2.95 3.48 8.01
C GLU A 433 3.89 3.64 9.22
N PHE A 434 3.82 2.74 10.20
CA PHE A 434 4.73 2.72 11.35
C PHE A 434 6.18 2.52 10.90
N LEU A 435 6.46 1.54 10.02
CA LEU A 435 7.81 1.30 9.53
C LEU A 435 8.38 2.49 8.77
N VAL A 436 7.58 3.15 7.92
CA VAL A 436 8.00 4.35 7.19
C VAL A 436 8.30 5.51 8.14
N ASN A 437 7.38 5.81 9.06
CA ASN A 437 7.53 6.93 10.00
C ASN A 437 8.67 6.71 10.98
N THR A 438 8.76 5.51 11.59
CA THR A 438 9.87 5.17 12.49
C THR A 438 11.21 5.24 11.76
N SER A 439 11.27 4.86 10.47
CA SER A 439 12.51 5.00 9.70
C SER A 439 12.88 6.47 9.47
N HIS A 440 11.93 7.34 9.16
CA HIS A 440 12.21 8.77 9.07
C HIS A 440 12.63 9.38 10.42
N GLU A 441 11.97 8.99 11.51
CA GLU A 441 12.29 9.49 12.85
C GLU A 441 13.61 8.97 13.39
N LEU A 442 14.04 7.76 13.02
CA LEU A 442 15.36 7.21 13.38
C LEU A 442 16.49 7.81 12.53
N ARG A 443 16.22 8.22 11.29
CA ARG A 443 17.22 8.84 10.40
C ARG A 443 17.75 10.15 10.97
N ASN A 444 16.87 10.98 11.51
CA ASN A 444 17.21 12.32 12.02
C ASN A 444 18.22 12.31 13.20
N PRO A 445 18.00 11.59 14.31
CA PRO A 445 18.95 11.54 15.41
C PRO A 445 20.26 10.86 14.98
N LEU A 446 20.20 9.90 14.06
CA LEU A 446 21.37 9.22 13.54
C LEU A 446 22.27 10.18 12.73
N HIS A 447 21.69 11.03 11.88
CA HIS A 447 22.42 12.12 11.23
C HIS A 447 23.03 13.10 12.24
N GLY A 448 22.30 13.42 13.32
CA GLY A 448 22.82 14.22 14.42
C GLY A 448 24.08 13.61 15.04
N ILE A 449 24.06 12.30 15.33
CA ILE A 449 25.22 11.56 15.86
C ILE A 449 26.40 11.61 14.87
N ILE A 450 26.15 11.38 13.58
CA ILE A 450 27.18 11.44 12.53
C ILE A 450 27.84 12.81 12.52
N ASN A 451 27.05 13.88 12.46
CA ASN A 451 27.54 15.25 12.35
C ASN A 451 28.33 15.68 13.60
N ILE A 452 27.84 15.36 14.80
CA ILE A 452 28.55 15.68 16.05
C ILE A 452 29.86 14.92 16.14
N THR A 453 29.85 13.62 15.81
CA THR A 453 31.04 12.77 15.85
C THR A 453 32.09 13.28 14.86
N GLN A 454 31.64 13.66 13.66
CA GLN A 454 32.51 14.18 12.62
C GLN A 454 33.09 15.56 12.99
N ALA A 455 32.26 16.46 13.53
CA ALA A 455 32.71 17.76 14.02
C ALA A 455 33.77 17.64 15.15
N ILE A 456 33.64 16.62 16.01
CA ILE A 456 34.62 16.34 17.07
C ILE A 456 35.92 15.74 16.50
N ILE A 457 35.84 14.89 15.47
CA ILE A 457 37.03 14.33 14.80
C ILE A 457 37.79 15.41 14.02
N GLU A 458 37.07 16.36 13.41
CA GLU A 458 37.61 17.42 12.54
C GLU A 458 37.99 18.71 13.30
N ASP A 459 37.80 18.76 14.63
CA ASP A 459 38.13 19.94 15.46
C ASP A 459 39.66 20.14 15.56
N THR A 460 40.17 21.04 14.72
CA THR A 460 41.59 21.44 14.71
C THR A 460 42.00 22.30 15.90
N ASN A 461 41.07 22.91 16.65
CA ASN A 461 41.38 23.75 17.79
C ASN A 461 41.60 22.94 19.08
N ASN A 462 41.01 21.74 19.18
CA ASN A 462 41.21 20.79 20.27
C ASN A 462 41.52 19.38 19.73
N PRO A 463 42.78 19.12 19.30
CA PRO A 463 43.13 17.84 18.69
C PRO A 463 42.97 16.67 19.68
N LEU A 464 42.26 15.64 19.24
CA LEU A 464 42.02 14.43 20.03
C LEU A 464 43.26 13.54 20.12
N HIS A 465 43.36 12.80 21.22
CA HIS A 465 44.32 11.72 21.34
C HIS A 465 43.99 10.60 20.32
N GLU A 466 45.01 9.99 19.71
CA GLU A 466 44.87 8.98 18.64
C GLU A 466 43.91 7.83 19.03
N GLU A 467 43.93 7.39 20.29
CA GLU A 467 43.01 6.36 20.77
C GLU A 467 41.54 6.82 20.77
N HIS A 468 41.28 8.09 21.08
CA HIS A 468 39.94 8.65 21.11
C HIS A 468 39.42 8.89 19.69
N LYS A 469 40.28 9.36 18.79
CA LYS A 469 39.99 9.49 17.36
C LYS A 469 39.57 8.14 16.75
N LYS A 470 40.33 7.08 17.04
CA LYS A 470 40.01 5.72 16.59
C LYS A 470 38.67 5.20 17.12
N ARG A 471 38.28 5.54 18.35
CA ARG A 471 36.96 5.18 18.92
C ARG A 471 35.81 5.96 18.27
N LEU A 472 36.01 7.24 17.94
CA LEU A 472 35.02 8.04 17.24
C LEU A 472 34.88 7.64 15.77
N ASP A 473 35.96 7.25 15.10
CA ASP A 473 35.90 6.66 13.75
C ASP A 473 35.04 5.39 13.74
N ILE A 474 35.20 4.51 14.75
CA ILE A 474 34.33 3.33 14.91
C ILE A 474 32.87 3.77 15.05
N LEU A 475 32.58 4.78 15.86
CA LEU A 475 31.22 5.28 16.06
C LEU A 475 30.63 5.87 14.78
N LEU A 476 31.41 6.63 14.02
CA LEU A 476 31.03 7.19 12.73
C LEU A 476 30.71 6.08 11.71
N HIS A 477 31.53 5.03 11.67
CA HIS A 477 31.31 3.86 10.81
C HIS A 477 30.02 3.10 11.19
N VAL A 478 29.75 2.94 12.49
CA VAL A 478 28.52 2.29 12.99
C VAL A 478 27.29 3.13 12.62
N SER A 479 27.34 4.45 12.81
CA SER A 479 26.21 5.34 12.51
C SER A 479 25.91 5.44 11.01
N ARG A 480 26.93 5.51 10.15
CA ARG A 480 26.74 5.47 8.68
C ARG A 480 26.13 4.13 8.24
N ARG A 481 26.57 3.02 8.83
CA ARG A 481 26.02 1.68 8.54
C ARG A 481 24.55 1.55 8.94
N LEU A 482 24.15 2.11 10.09
CA LEU A 482 22.75 2.13 10.51
C LEU A 482 21.87 2.91 9.51
N THR A 483 22.41 3.95 8.88
CA THR A 483 21.67 4.76 7.89
C THR A 483 21.36 3.92 6.65
N LEU A 484 22.37 3.21 6.12
CA LEU A 484 22.21 2.31 4.98
C LEU A 484 21.21 1.18 5.28
N MET A 485 21.23 0.61 6.49
CA MET A 485 20.29 -0.43 6.91
C MET A 485 18.84 0.08 6.96
N LEU A 486 18.66 1.32 7.38
CA LEU A 486 17.35 1.97 7.46
C LEU A 486 16.77 2.23 6.06
N ASP A 487 17.63 2.64 5.14
CA ASP A 487 17.26 2.84 3.74
C ASP A 487 16.91 1.52 3.04
N ASP A 488 17.67 0.45 3.29
CA ASP A 488 17.36 -0.90 2.76
C ASP A 488 16.01 -1.42 3.28
N LEU A 489 15.68 -1.17 4.56
CA LEU A 489 14.39 -1.56 5.15
C LEU A 489 13.22 -0.83 4.45
N LEU A 490 13.41 0.46 4.14
CA LEU A 490 12.43 1.26 3.40
C LEU A 490 12.29 0.83 1.94
N ASP A 491 13.37 0.43 1.28
CA ASP A 491 13.31 -0.08 -0.09
C ASP A 491 12.53 -1.40 -0.13
N VAL A 492 12.67 -2.28 0.88
CA VAL A 492 11.89 -3.54 0.99
C VAL A 492 10.40 -3.28 1.19
N THR A 493 10.01 -2.31 2.02
CA THR A 493 8.60 -1.97 2.20
C THR A 493 7.99 -1.40 0.91
N ARG A 494 8.71 -0.50 0.22
CA ARG A 494 8.27 0.07 -1.07
C ARG A 494 8.16 -0.97 -2.18
N LEU A 495 9.07 -1.94 -2.23
CA LEU A 495 9.01 -3.06 -3.17
C LEU A 495 7.76 -3.92 -2.94
N LYS A 496 7.43 -4.25 -1.67
CA LYS A 496 6.22 -5.04 -1.34
C LYS A 496 4.93 -4.34 -1.76
N GLU A 497 4.87 -3.02 -1.66
CA GLU A 497 3.70 -2.22 -2.04
C GLU A 497 3.62 -1.96 -3.56
N ASN A 498 4.59 -2.44 -4.35
CA ASN A 498 4.71 -2.15 -5.79
C ASN A 498 4.76 -0.64 -6.09
N THR A 499 5.25 0.18 -5.16
CA THR A 499 5.28 1.64 -5.29
C THR A 499 6.52 2.14 -6.01
N ILE A 500 7.52 1.29 -6.25
CA ILE A 500 8.71 1.64 -7.04
C ILE A 500 8.32 1.73 -8.52
N ARG A 501 8.39 2.94 -9.08
CA ARG A 501 8.33 3.19 -10.52
C ARG A 501 9.73 3.37 -11.06
N LEU A 502 10.10 2.62 -12.11
CA LEU A 502 11.37 2.77 -12.79
C LEU A 502 11.32 3.97 -13.74
N HIS A 503 12.37 4.78 -13.73
CA HIS A 503 12.56 5.88 -14.66
C HIS A 503 13.52 5.42 -15.75
N GLU A 504 13.00 4.62 -16.68
CA GLU A 504 13.81 4.00 -17.73
C GLU A 504 14.27 5.02 -18.79
N LYS A 505 15.58 5.08 -19.05
CA LYS A 505 16.19 5.85 -20.13
C LYS A 505 17.20 5.01 -20.90
N LYS A 506 17.72 5.54 -22.02
CA LYS A 506 18.83 4.94 -22.78
C LYS A 506 20.14 5.17 -22.01
N LEU A 507 20.84 4.10 -21.65
CA LEU A 507 22.03 4.14 -20.81
C LEU A 507 23.27 3.59 -21.53
N ASN A 508 24.40 4.27 -21.36
CA ASN A 508 25.72 3.76 -21.74
C ASN A 508 26.34 3.02 -20.55
N LEU A 509 26.54 1.70 -20.69
CA LEU A 509 27.11 0.87 -19.63
C LEU A 509 28.56 1.20 -19.31
N GLN A 510 29.35 1.61 -20.30
CA GLN A 510 30.78 1.89 -20.12
C GLN A 510 31.00 3.05 -19.16
N SER A 511 30.23 4.14 -19.30
CA SER A 511 30.26 5.29 -18.40
C SER A 511 29.88 4.90 -16.96
N ILE A 512 28.84 4.07 -16.81
CA ILE A 512 28.36 3.60 -15.50
C ILE A 512 29.40 2.69 -14.81
N PHE A 513 30.02 1.77 -15.55
CA PHE A 513 31.04 0.87 -14.99
C PHE A 513 32.27 1.63 -14.50
N ALA A 514 32.75 2.59 -15.32
CA ALA A 514 33.89 3.43 -14.95
C ALA A 514 33.61 4.21 -13.66
N GLY A 515 32.45 4.88 -13.58
CA GLY A 515 32.06 5.63 -12.38
C GLY A 515 31.90 4.76 -11.14
N VAL A 516 31.29 3.57 -11.25
CA VAL A 516 31.15 2.64 -10.12
C VAL A 516 32.50 2.17 -9.60
N PHE A 517 33.44 1.86 -10.49
CA PHE A 517 34.79 1.48 -10.07
C PHE A 517 35.58 2.61 -9.44
N ASP A 518 35.45 3.84 -9.95
CA ASP A 518 36.11 4.99 -9.32
C ASP A 518 35.59 5.25 -7.90
N MET A 519 34.29 5.05 -7.66
CA MET A 519 33.73 5.05 -6.30
C MET A 519 34.29 3.92 -5.45
N ALA A 520 34.38 2.71 -6.02
CA ALA A 520 34.80 1.51 -5.31
C ALA A 520 36.31 1.51 -4.96
N LYS A 521 37.15 2.22 -5.73
CA LYS A 521 38.60 2.39 -5.45
C LYS A 521 38.86 2.91 -4.03
N LEU A 522 38.00 3.81 -3.54
CA LEU A 522 38.12 4.39 -2.20
C LEU A 522 37.88 3.37 -1.08
N MET A 523 37.22 2.26 -1.39
CA MET A 523 36.88 1.20 -0.43
C MET A 523 37.90 0.05 -0.42
N LEU A 524 38.93 0.11 -1.26
CA LEU A 524 39.96 -0.93 -1.33
C LEU A 524 40.86 -0.97 -0.09
N ASP A 525 40.96 0.12 0.68
CA ASP A 525 41.70 0.20 1.96
C ASP A 525 43.10 -0.43 1.93
N GLY A 526 43.83 -0.24 0.82
CA GLY A 526 45.17 -0.79 0.61
C GLY A 526 45.24 -2.27 0.21
N LYS A 527 44.10 -2.95 -0.03
CA LYS A 527 44.07 -4.31 -0.57
C LYS A 527 44.66 -4.36 -2.00
N PRO A 528 45.49 -5.35 -2.33
CA PRO A 528 46.06 -5.51 -3.67
C PRO A 528 45.05 -6.13 -4.65
N ILE A 529 43.97 -5.39 -4.95
CA ILE A 529 42.90 -5.81 -5.86
C ILE A 529 42.94 -4.94 -7.12
N ALA A 530 43.04 -5.58 -8.28
CA ALA A 530 42.91 -4.90 -9.57
C ALA A 530 41.44 -4.83 -9.99
N LEU A 531 40.97 -3.63 -10.37
CA LEU A 531 39.63 -3.43 -10.94
C LEU A 531 39.74 -3.36 -12.47
N LYS A 532 39.03 -4.23 -13.20
CA LYS A 532 39.06 -4.30 -14.68
C LYS A 532 37.68 -4.21 -15.31
N VAL A 533 37.50 -3.32 -16.28
CA VAL A 533 36.28 -3.22 -17.09
C VAL A 533 36.57 -3.84 -18.45
N GLU A 534 35.78 -4.82 -18.85
CA GLU A 534 35.87 -5.49 -20.16
C GLU A 534 34.54 -5.32 -20.90
N ILE A 535 34.46 -4.29 -21.75
CA ILE A 535 33.31 -3.99 -22.61
C ILE A 535 33.83 -3.48 -23.96
N ASP A 536 33.15 -3.85 -25.05
CA ASP A 536 33.46 -3.37 -26.40
C ASP A 536 33.00 -1.91 -26.55
N ASP A 537 33.81 -1.04 -27.18
CA ASP A 537 33.44 0.37 -27.38
C ASP A 537 32.19 0.54 -28.28
N SER A 538 31.86 -0.46 -29.10
CA SER A 538 30.65 -0.52 -29.92
C SER A 538 29.43 -1.14 -29.21
N PHE A 539 29.51 -1.38 -27.90
CA PHE A 539 28.44 -2.06 -27.16
C PHE A 539 27.13 -1.24 -27.17
N PRO A 540 25.98 -1.86 -27.50
CA PRO A 540 24.71 -1.16 -27.62
C PRO A 540 24.21 -0.63 -26.26
N SER A 541 23.56 0.53 -26.27
CA SER A 541 22.93 1.09 -25.07
C SER A 541 21.84 0.18 -24.51
N VAL A 542 21.67 0.21 -23.19
CA VAL A 542 20.60 -0.55 -22.50
C VAL A 542 19.45 0.37 -22.12
N ARG A 543 18.27 -0.19 -21.96
CA ARG A 543 17.11 0.51 -21.40
C ARG A 543 17.03 0.22 -19.91
N GLY A 544 17.06 1.25 -19.07
CA GLY A 544 16.92 1.08 -17.63
C GLY A 544 16.99 2.38 -16.82
N ASP A 545 16.74 2.26 -15.52
CA ASP A 545 16.88 3.35 -14.56
C ASP A 545 18.33 3.43 -14.08
N GLU A 546 19.01 4.54 -14.37
CA GLU A 546 20.42 4.77 -14.05
C GLU A 546 20.72 4.63 -12.56
N ASN A 547 19.86 5.19 -11.70
CA ASN A 547 20.08 5.20 -10.25
C ASN A 547 19.96 3.79 -9.67
N ARG A 548 18.99 3.02 -10.16
CA ARG A 548 18.78 1.62 -9.75
C ARG A 548 19.87 0.71 -10.30
N LEU A 549 20.34 0.95 -11.52
CA LEU A 549 21.46 0.22 -12.08
C LEU A 549 22.76 0.46 -11.32
N ILE A 550 23.08 1.71 -10.97
CA ILE A 550 24.24 2.02 -10.12
C ILE A 550 24.08 1.34 -8.75
N GLN A 551 22.88 1.33 -8.16
CA GLN A 551 22.61 0.62 -6.89
C GLN A 551 22.88 -0.88 -6.99
N ILE A 552 22.43 -1.54 -8.06
CA ILE A 552 22.69 -2.97 -8.32
C ILE A 552 24.20 -3.21 -8.46
N LEU A 553 24.88 -2.45 -9.33
CA LEU A 553 26.30 -2.62 -9.60
C LEU A 553 27.16 -2.36 -8.36
N PHE A 554 26.89 -1.27 -7.64
CA PHE A 554 27.61 -0.95 -6.42
C PHE A 554 27.43 -2.03 -5.36
N ASN A 555 26.22 -2.58 -5.19
CA ASN A 555 25.98 -3.69 -4.25
C ASN A 555 26.80 -4.94 -4.61
N LEU A 556 26.87 -5.29 -5.90
CA LEU A 556 27.63 -6.46 -6.37
C LEU A 556 29.15 -6.23 -6.26
N VAL A 557 29.65 -5.06 -6.67
CA VAL A 557 31.09 -4.70 -6.59
C VAL A 557 31.55 -4.57 -5.14
N HIS A 558 30.73 -3.97 -4.28
CA HIS A 558 31.02 -3.86 -2.85
C HIS A 558 31.11 -5.25 -2.19
N ASN A 559 30.21 -6.17 -2.54
CA ASN A 559 30.32 -7.56 -2.09
C ASN A 559 31.60 -8.22 -2.61
N ALA A 560 31.96 -8.02 -3.88
CA ALA A 560 33.21 -8.54 -4.45
C ALA A 560 34.46 -8.02 -3.69
N ILE A 561 34.55 -6.73 -3.38
CA ILE A 561 35.66 -6.14 -2.60
C ILE A 561 35.71 -6.68 -1.18
N LYS A 562 34.53 -6.88 -0.58
CA LYS A 562 34.42 -7.38 0.79
C LYS A 562 34.92 -8.81 0.93
N PHE A 563 34.66 -9.67 -0.04
CA PHE A 563 34.97 -11.11 0.00
C PHE A 563 36.21 -11.51 -0.83
N THR A 564 36.95 -10.53 -1.34
CA THR A 564 38.25 -10.71 -1.99
C THR A 564 39.32 -10.02 -1.15
N ASP A 565 40.38 -10.75 -0.78
CA ASP A 565 41.50 -10.19 -0.02
C ASP A 565 42.64 -9.73 -0.96
N GLU A 566 42.94 -10.51 -2.00
CA GLU A 566 43.87 -10.18 -3.08
C GLU A 566 43.34 -10.72 -4.42
N GLY A 567 43.68 -10.06 -5.54
CA GLY A 567 43.34 -10.58 -6.87
C GLY A 567 42.68 -9.56 -7.80
N THR A 568 41.62 -9.94 -8.52
CA THR A 568 40.99 -9.08 -9.54
C THR A 568 39.47 -9.12 -9.45
N ILE A 569 38.83 -7.95 -9.60
CA ILE A 569 37.40 -7.82 -9.79
C ILE A 569 37.16 -7.30 -11.20
N THR A 570 36.38 -8.04 -11.98
CA THR A 570 36.12 -7.74 -13.40
C THR A 570 34.64 -7.50 -13.64
N ILE A 571 34.29 -6.38 -14.27
CA ILE A 571 32.94 -6.19 -14.85
C ILE A 571 33.01 -6.46 -16.34
N ARG A 572 32.23 -7.43 -16.81
CA ARG A 572 32.10 -7.79 -18.24
C ARG A 572 30.68 -7.52 -18.72
N ALA A 573 30.52 -7.04 -19.96
CA ALA A 573 29.21 -6.97 -20.60
C ALA A 573 29.22 -7.64 -21.98
N THR A 574 28.23 -8.50 -22.24
CA THR A 574 28.04 -9.18 -23.53
C THR A 574 26.57 -9.08 -23.97
N THR A 575 26.29 -9.15 -25.28
CA THR A 575 24.92 -9.13 -25.79
C THR A 575 24.40 -10.55 -26.02
N SER A 576 23.19 -10.87 -25.56
CA SER A 576 22.55 -12.17 -25.80
C SER A 576 21.03 -12.02 -25.91
N ARG A 577 20.45 -12.51 -27.01
CA ARG A 577 18.98 -12.60 -27.22
C ARG A 577 18.20 -11.31 -26.91
N GLY A 578 18.72 -10.14 -27.29
CA GLY A 578 18.06 -8.84 -27.06
C GLY A 578 18.28 -8.24 -25.67
N PHE A 579 19.11 -8.87 -24.83
CA PHE A 579 19.54 -8.37 -23.53
C PHE A 579 21.04 -8.11 -23.50
N ALA A 580 21.46 -7.11 -22.72
CA ALA A 580 22.81 -7.01 -22.20
C ALA A 580 22.95 -7.93 -20.99
N LEU A 581 23.95 -8.80 -21.02
CA LEU A 581 24.36 -9.68 -19.94
C LEU A 581 25.56 -9.02 -19.25
N ILE A 582 25.36 -8.53 -18.03
CA ILE A 582 26.38 -7.88 -17.21
C ILE A 582 26.83 -8.85 -16.12
N GLN A 583 28.13 -9.13 -16.09
CA GLN A 583 28.76 -10.05 -15.16
C GLN A 583 29.76 -9.31 -14.27
N VAL A 584 29.61 -9.44 -12.95
CA VAL A 584 30.57 -8.98 -11.95
C VAL A 584 31.27 -10.21 -11.38
N GLU A 585 32.56 -10.35 -11.68
CA GLU A 585 33.39 -11.51 -11.34
C GLU A 585 34.46 -11.11 -10.33
N ASP A 586 34.61 -11.89 -9.26
CA ASP A 586 35.65 -11.75 -8.24
C ASP A 586 36.48 -13.02 -8.13
N THR A 587 37.75 -12.89 -7.75
CA THR A 587 38.66 -14.01 -7.46
C THR A 587 38.73 -14.33 -5.96
N GLY A 588 37.67 -14.05 -5.20
CA GLY A 588 37.63 -14.15 -3.75
C GLY A 588 37.37 -15.56 -3.21
N VAL A 589 36.87 -15.64 -1.98
CA VAL A 589 36.70 -16.92 -1.24
C VAL A 589 35.64 -17.85 -1.83
N GLY A 590 34.77 -17.37 -2.73
CA GLY A 590 33.65 -18.13 -3.29
C GLY A 590 32.54 -18.43 -2.26
N ILE A 591 31.46 -19.06 -2.72
CA ILE A 591 30.24 -19.32 -1.94
C ILE A 591 29.99 -20.83 -1.89
N GLU A 592 29.64 -21.35 -0.71
CA GLU A 592 29.26 -22.76 -0.55
C GLU A 592 27.96 -23.10 -1.27
N GLU A 593 27.86 -24.33 -1.79
CA GLU A 593 26.74 -24.76 -2.63
C GLU A 593 25.38 -24.74 -1.92
N LYS A 594 25.35 -24.94 -0.60
CA LYS A 594 24.13 -24.79 0.20
C LYS A 594 23.65 -23.35 0.28
N ALA A 595 24.57 -22.38 0.37
CA ALA A 595 24.24 -20.97 0.48
C ALA A 595 23.73 -20.40 -0.86
N LEU A 596 24.17 -20.94 -2.00
CA LEU A 596 23.71 -20.50 -3.34
C LEU A 596 22.18 -20.59 -3.52
N GLN A 597 21.51 -21.52 -2.83
CA GLN A 597 20.05 -21.71 -2.94
C GLN A 597 19.26 -20.64 -2.17
N THR A 598 19.84 -20.04 -1.14
CA THR A 598 19.15 -19.11 -0.23
C THR A 598 19.68 -17.68 -0.31
N ILE A 599 20.79 -17.43 -1.01
CA ILE A 599 21.50 -16.13 -1.02
C ILE A 599 20.67 -14.92 -1.51
N PHE A 600 19.56 -15.15 -2.23
CA PHE A 600 18.64 -14.11 -2.69
C PHE A 600 17.37 -13.96 -1.83
N GLN A 601 17.20 -14.79 -0.80
CA GLN A 601 16.11 -14.64 0.18
C GLN A 601 16.42 -13.46 1.11
N PRO A 602 15.41 -12.70 1.54
CA PRO A 602 15.63 -11.59 2.46
C PRO A 602 16.11 -12.11 3.82
N TYR A 603 17.06 -11.40 4.43
CA TYR A 603 17.65 -11.67 5.76
C TYR A 603 18.59 -12.88 5.86
N GLU A 604 18.89 -13.56 4.75
CA GLU A 604 19.86 -14.66 4.72
C GLU A 604 21.30 -14.15 4.67
N GLN A 605 22.18 -14.74 5.49
CA GLN A 605 23.63 -14.49 5.51
C GLN A 605 24.36 -15.84 5.56
N ALA A 606 25.42 -16.01 4.77
CA ALA A 606 26.25 -17.21 4.84
C ALA A 606 27.06 -17.21 6.16
N GLU A 607 26.83 -18.21 7.02
CA GLU A 607 27.62 -18.43 8.24
C GLU A 607 29.03 -18.93 7.89
N LEU A 608 29.98 -18.01 7.66
CA LEU A 608 31.40 -18.33 7.61
C LEU A 608 32.03 -18.11 8.99
N ASN A 609 32.41 -19.21 9.64
CA ASN A 609 33.11 -19.25 10.93
C ASN A 609 34.46 -18.52 10.85
N SER A 610 34.52 -17.23 11.22
CA SER A 610 35.72 -16.59 11.79
C SER A 610 35.38 -15.19 12.34
N ILE A 611 36.14 -14.75 13.35
CA ILE A 611 35.92 -13.62 14.27
C ILE A 611 36.05 -12.22 13.59
N ARG A 612 35.88 -12.12 12.26
CA ARG A 612 35.73 -10.87 11.50
C ARG A 612 34.31 -10.77 10.95
N ALA A 613 33.32 -10.75 11.84
CA ALA A 613 31.90 -10.64 11.52
C ALA A 613 31.52 -9.22 11.04
N SER A 614 31.89 -8.87 9.81
CA SER A 614 31.43 -7.64 9.15
C SER A 614 30.11 -7.91 8.39
N GLY A 615 29.04 -8.28 9.10
CA GLY A 615 27.76 -8.79 8.53
C GLY A 615 26.79 -7.71 8.01
N GLY A 616 26.49 -7.70 6.70
CA GLY A 616 25.36 -6.89 6.17
C GLY A 616 24.03 -7.61 6.41
N PHE A 617 22.89 -6.91 6.49
CA PHE A 617 21.57 -7.46 6.89
C PHE A 617 20.97 -8.55 5.96
N GLY A 618 21.65 -8.98 4.90
CA GLY A 618 21.14 -9.96 3.94
C GLY A 618 20.04 -9.40 3.01
N LEU A 619 19.92 -8.08 2.87
CA LEU A 619 18.90 -7.43 2.05
C LEU A 619 19.41 -6.98 0.67
N GLY A 620 20.70 -6.63 0.55
CA GLY A 620 21.25 -6.04 -0.67
C GLY A 620 21.12 -6.91 -1.94
N LEU A 621 21.31 -8.23 -1.83
CA LEU A 621 21.15 -9.15 -2.97
C LEU A 621 19.67 -9.38 -3.31
N HIS A 622 18.79 -9.42 -2.31
CA HIS A 622 17.34 -9.51 -2.51
C HIS A 622 16.80 -8.26 -3.23
N ILE A 623 17.20 -7.07 -2.78
CA ILE A 623 16.85 -5.78 -3.41
C ILE A 623 17.40 -5.74 -4.84
N SER A 624 18.65 -6.13 -5.05
CA SER A 624 19.26 -6.15 -6.40
C SER A 624 18.49 -7.08 -7.35
N LYS A 625 18.07 -8.26 -6.87
CA LYS A 625 17.25 -9.19 -7.66
C LYS A 625 15.90 -8.59 -8.04
N GLN A 626 15.18 -8.01 -7.08
CA GLN A 626 13.89 -7.37 -7.31
C GLN A 626 13.99 -6.17 -8.27
N LEU A 627 15.04 -5.35 -8.14
CA LEU A 627 15.28 -4.24 -9.06
C LEU A 627 15.56 -4.75 -10.47
N VAL A 628 16.37 -5.80 -10.65
CA VAL A 628 16.62 -6.41 -11.97
C VAL A 628 15.33 -6.99 -12.57
N GLU A 629 14.50 -7.65 -11.76
CA GLU A 629 13.20 -8.20 -12.18
C GLU A 629 12.22 -7.08 -12.62
N LEU A 630 12.21 -5.93 -11.92
CA LEU A 630 11.43 -4.76 -12.34
C LEU A 630 11.89 -4.20 -13.70
N HIS A 631 13.18 -4.30 -14.03
CA HIS A 631 13.72 -3.93 -15.36
C HIS A 631 13.42 -4.98 -16.45
N GLY A 632 12.70 -6.07 -16.12
CA GLY A 632 12.43 -7.18 -17.03
C GLY A 632 13.61 -8.13 -17.23
N GLY A 633 14.62 -8.07 -16.36
CA GLY A 633 15.81 -8.92 -16.39
C GLY A 633 15.80 -10.04 -15.34
N THR A 634 16.91 -10.75 -15.24
CA THR A 634 17.14 -11.81 -14.25
C THR A 634 18.53 -11.68 -13.64
N LEU A 635 18.67 -11.85 -12.32
CA LEU A 635 19.95 -11.91 -11.61
C LEU A 635 20.24 -13.36 -11.16
N SER A 636 21.46 -13.83 -11.44
CA SER A 636 21.94 -15.18 -11.15
C SER A 636 23.38 -15.16 -10.63
N VAL A 637 23.85 -16.25 -10.02
CA VAL A 637 25.21 -16.38 -9.50
C VAL A 637 25.79 -17.74 -9.82
N GLN A 638 27.07 -17.76 -10.19
CA GLN A 638 27.90 -18.96 -10.28
C GLN A 638 29.09 -18.75 -9.37
N SER A 639 29.37 -19.68 -8.47
CA SER A 639 30.49 -19.55 -7.54
C SER A 639 31.05 -20.92 -7.22
N THR A 640 32.35 -20.99 -6.97
CA THR A 640 33.02 -22.20 -6.47
C THR A 640 33.89 -21.80 -5.30
N LEU A 641 33.75 -22.53 -4.18
CA LEU A 641 34.51 -22.25 -2.97
C LEU A 641 36.02 -22.25 -3.27
N GLY A 642 36.70 -21.16 -2.88
CA GLY A 642 38.13 -20.93 -3.10
C GLY A 642 38.54 -20.46 -4.50
N LYS A 643 37.60 -20.28 -5.44
CA LYS A 643 37.89 -19.81 -6.81
C LYS A 643 37.24 -18.47 -7.17
N GLY A 644 36.39 -17.93 -6.30
CA GLY A 644 35.66 -16.69 -6.52
C GLY A 644 34.21 -16.87 -6.97
N SER A 645 33.53 -15.75 -7.23
CA SER A 645 32.11 -15.72 -7.62
C SER A 645 31.87 -14.84 -8.85
N ALA A 646 30.87 -15.21 -9.63
CA ALA A 646 30.41 -14.49 -10.81
C ALA A 646 28.90 -14.23 -10.69
N PHE A 647 28.52 -12.99 -10.40
CA PHE A 647 27.14 -12.53 -10.40
C PHE A 647 26.78 -12.00 -11.78
N THR A 648 25.72 -12.55 -12.38
CA THR A 648 25.30 -12.19 -13.74
C THR A 648 23.87 -11.69 -13.73
N PHE A 649 23.64 -10.46 -14.21
CA PHE A 649 22.30 -9.91 -14.41
C PHE A 649 22.05 -9.47 -15.85
N THR A 650 20.78 -9.44 -16.25
CA THR A 650 20.37 -8.99 -17.59
C THR A 650 19.62 -7.67 -17.56
N LEU A 651 19.80 -6.86 -18.61
CA LEU A 651 19.01 -5.68 -18.90
C LEU A 651 18.58 -5.67 -20.37
N PRO A 652 17.37 -5.19 -20.70
CA PRO A 652 16.93 -5.11 -22.09
C PRO A 652 17.79 -4.12 -22.88
N LEU A 653 18.15 -4.47 -24.12
CA LEU A 653 18.81 -3.53 -25.03
C LEU A 653 17.83 -2.40 -25.41
N ALA A 654 18.36 -1.17 -25.54
CA ALA A 654 17.55 -0.05 -26.02
C ALA A 654 17.20 -0.27 -27.50
N THR A 655 15.91 -0.38 -27.81
CA THR A 655 15.40 -0.34 -29.19
C THR A 655 15.18 1.13 -29.60
N ASP A 656 15.26 1.46 -30.89
CA ASP A 656 15.08 2.83 -31.42
C ASP A 656 13.71 3.47 -31.11
N SER A 657 12.78 2.73 -30.50
CA SER A 657 11.42 3.14 -30.14
C SER A 657 11.21 3.47 -28.66
N VAL A 658 12.26 3.63 -27.85
CA VAL A 658 12.09 4.27 -26.54
C VAL A 658 11.84 5.75 -26.82
N PRO A 659 10.74 6.35 -26.35
CA PRO A 659 10.56 7.79 -26.50
C PRO A 659 11.76 8.44 -25.82
N ILE A 660 12.64 9.06 -26.60
CA ILE A 660 13.52 10.08 -26.05
C ILE A 660 12.51 11.07 -25.46
N GLU A 661 12.54 11.27 -24.16
CA GLU A 661 11.66 12.21 -23.48
C GLU A 661 12.11 13.65 -23.83
N GLU A 662 12.19 13.97 -25.12
CA GLU A 662 12.39 15.31 -25.67
C GLU A 662 11.27 16.24 -25.21
N SER A 663 10.09 15.68 -24.92
CA SER A 663 8.89 16.40 -24.48
C SER A 663 9.01 16.98 -23.06
N SER A 664 9.67 16.29 -22.12
CA SER A 664 9.90 16.84 -20.77
C SER A 664 11.02 17.90 -20.82
N ALA A 665 12.12 17.64 -21.51
CA ALA A 665 13.17 18.64 -21.69
C ALA A 665 12.65 19.92 -22.38
N GLN A 666 11.81 19.83 -23.41
CA GLN A 666 11.22 20.99 -24.09
C GLN A 666 10.15 21.72 -23.28
N THR A 667 9.26 21.00 -22.58
CA THR A 667 8.21 21.61 -21.75
C THR A 667 8.80 22.28 -20.52
N TRP A 668 9.80 21.65 -19.89
CA TRP A 668 10.56 22.24 -18.80
C TRP A 668 11.46 23.38 -19.29
N MET A 669 12.05 23.29 -20.48
CA MET A 669 12.79 24.39 -21.14
C MET A 669 11.89 25.59 -21.36
N GLN A 670 10.66 25.42 -21.85
CA GLN A 670 9.72 26.52 -22.09
C GLN A 670 9.24 27.15 -20.77
N THR A 671 8.95 26.33 -19.76
CA THR A 671 8.49 26.79 -18.43
C THR A 671 9.60 27.47 -17.64
N SER A 672 10.84 26.94 -17.69
CA SER A 672 12.00 27.54 -17.00
C SER A 672 12.56 28.77 -17.73
N LEU A 673 12.46 28.85 -19.06
CA LEU A 673 12.74 30.07 -19.83
C LEU A 673 11.68 31.16 -19.58
N GLU A 674 10.39 30.81 -19.50
CA GLU A 674 9.31 31.77 -19.16
C GLU A 674 9.43 32.28 -17.73
N ILE A 675 9.77 31.42 -16.76
CA ILE A 675 10.01 31.82 -15.37
C ILE A 675 11.30 32.64 -15.27
N ALA A 676 12.38 32.27 -15.96
CA ALA A 676 13.61 33.05 -15.99
C ALA A 676 13.37 34.45 -16.60
N ALA A 677 12.68 34.54 -17.73
CA ALA A 677 12.33 35.81 -18.38
C ALA A 677 11.38 36.67 -17.53
N ALA A 678 10.42 36.07 -16.82
CA ALA A 678 9.48 36.78 -15.95
C ALA A 678 10.12 37.27 -14.62
N THR A 679 11.27 36.71 -14.23
CA THR A 679 11.94 37.03 -12.95
C THR A 679 13.17 37.91 -13.14
N THR A 680 13.73 38.02 -14.36
CA THR A 680 14.75 39.01 -14.71
C THR A 680 14.29 40.44 -14.42
N ASP A 681 12.97 40.71 -14.43
CA ASP A 681 12.41 42.02 -14.11
C ASP A 681 12.25 42.31 -12.60
N ARG A 682 12.48 41.33 -11.70
CA ARG A 682 12.24 41.49 -10.25
C ARG A 682 13.48 41.34 -9.35
N ILE A 683 14.63 40.97 -9.90
CA ILE A 683 15.90 40.84 -9.14
C ILE A 683 16.89 41.99 -9.46
N THR A 684 16.51 42.93 -10.33
CA THR A 684 17.34 44.09 -10.73
C THR A 684 17.40 45.23 -9.71
N THR A 685 16.92 45.04 -8.49
CA THR A 685 16.93 46.07 -7.43
C THR A 685 17.60 45.56 -6.18
N SER A 686 18.94 45.43 -6.21
CA SER A 686 19.84 45.73 -5.08
C SER A 686 21.26 45.17 -5.34
N THR A 687 22.03 45.76 -6.24
CA THR A 687 23.51 45.79 -6.13
C THR A 687 24.08 46.86 -7.06
N GLU A 688 23.76 48.12 -6.78
CA GLU A 688 24.65 49.20 -7.20
C GLU A 688 25.77 49.29 -6.17
N THR A 689 26.82 48.52 -6.39
CA THR A 689 28.12 48.82 -5.79
C THR A 689 29.24 48.37 -6.73
N VAL A 690 29.81 49.38 -7.38
CA VAL A 690 31.16 49.44 -7.97
C VAL A 690 31.42 48.59 -9.21
N SER A 691 31.13 49.20 -10.36
CA SER A 691 31.83 48.98 -11.62
C SER A 691 33.34 49.23 -11.46
N SER A 692 34.17 48.22 -11.75
CA SER A 692 35.46 48.40 -12.44
C SER A 692 36.08 47.06 -12.89
N MET A 693 35.45 46.39 -13.86
CA MET A 693 36.10 45.71 -15.00
C MET A 693 35.07 44.83 -15.72
N ASN A 694 34.83 45.14 -16.99
CA ASN A 694 33.84 44.50 -17.86
C ASN A 694 34.35 43.14 -18.42
N ARG A 695 34.83 42.22 -17.58
CA ARG A 695 35.35 40.91 -18.02
C ARG A 695 34.34 39.78 -17.76
N LYS A 696 33.93 39.08 -18.82
CA LYS A 696 33.13 37.85 -18.72
C LYS A 696 33.98 36.72 -18.14
N ALA A 697 33.44 35.99 -17.16
CA ALA A 697 34.11 34.80 -16.61
C ALA A 697 33.99 33.62 -17.59
N LYS A 698 35.12 32.97 -17.86
CA LYS A 698 35.26 31.89 -18.86
C LYS A 698 35.00 30.53 -18.21
N ILE A 699 33.96 29.84 -18.66
CA ILE A 699 33.52 28.55 -18.10
C ILE A 699 33.70 27.46 -19.16
N ILE A 700 34.30 26.34 -18.80
CA ILE A 700 34.29 25.11 -19.62
C ILE A 700 33.25 24.15 -19.06
N VAL A 701 32.35 23.67 -19.92
CA VAL A 701 31.39 22.61 -19.60
C VAL A 701 31.77 21.33 -20.32
N VAL A 702 31.88 20.22 -19.59
CA VAL A 702 32.30 18.90 -20.08
C VAL A 702 31.18 17.89 -19.85
N ASP A 703 30.65 17.31 -20.91
CA ASP A 703 29.61 16.27 -20.90
C ASP A 703 29.70 15.52 -22.24
N ASP A 704 29.55 14.19 -22.26
CA ASP A 704 29.64 13.38 -23.48
C ASP A 704 28.39 13.53 -24.37
N ASP A 705 27.27 13.98 -23.80
CA ASP A 705 26.04 14.26 -24.53
C ASP A 705 25.99 15.72 -25.04
N SER A 706 26.07 15.86 -26.36
CA SER A 706 25.94 17.15 -27.06
C SER A 706 24.64 17.91 -26.75
N ILE A 707 23.56 17.22 -26.39
CA ILE A 707 22.29 17.84 -26.00
C ILE A 707 22.43 18.50 -24.61
N ASN A 708 23.02 17.80 -23.64
CA ASN A 708 23.29 18.34 -22.30
C ASN A 708 24.21 19.56 -22.38
N LEU A 709 25.26 19.49 -23.20
CA LEU A 709 26.15 20.63 -23.44
C LEU A 709 25.40 21.87 -23.95
N ASN A 710 24.45 21.69 -24.88
CA ASN A 710 23.65 22.78 -25.41
C ASN A 710 22.67 23.37 -24.37
N ILE A 711 22.10 22.51 -23.51
CA ILE A 711 21.21 22.93 -22.41
C ILE A 711 22.00 23.74 -21.38
N LEU A 712 23.12 23.21 -20.90
CA LEU A 712 23.97 23.86 -19.91
C LEU A 712 24.53 25.19 -20.44
N ARG A 713 24.92 25.23 -21.72
CA ARG A 713 25.31 26.48 -22.38
C ARG A 713 24.17 27.50 -22.31
N LYS A 714 22.95 27.17 -22.74
CA LYS A 714 21.81 28.10 -22.70
C LYS A 714 21.42 28.52 -21.28
N MET A 715 21.55 27.64 -20.30
CA MET A 715 21.27 27.98 -18.90
C MET A 715 22.27 29.00 -18.35
N LEU A 716 23.53 28.91 -18.75
CA LEU A 716 24.63 29.74 -18.23
C LEU A 716 24.95 30.95 -19.10
N GLU A 717 24.50 31.00 -20.36
CA GLU A 717 24.66 32.15 -21.24
C GLU A 717 24.01 33.39 -20.61
N SER A 718 24.85 34.39 -20.31
CA SER A 718 24.46 35.68 -19.78
C SER A 718 25.55 36.71 -20.10
N ASP A 719 25.27 37.99 -19.84
CA ASP A 719 26.27 39.05 -20.04
C ASP A 719 27.52 38.91 -19.15
N GLN A 720 27.51 37.99 -18.18
CA GLN A 720 28.59 37.78 -17.21
C GLN A 720 29.49 36.56 -17.52
N TYR A 721 29.05 35.63 -18.38
CA TYR A 721 29.75 34.36 -18.61
C TYR A 721 30.04 34.10 -20.09
N GLU A 722 31.22 33.54 -20.38
CA GLU A 722 31.62 33.01 -21.69
C GLU A 722 31.75 31.47 -21.58
N VAL A 723 30.83 30.73 -22.20
CA VAL A 723 30.72 29.27 -22.00
C VAL A 723 31.28 28.49 -23.19
N SER A 724 32.38 27.80 -22.96
CA SER A 724 33.01 26.83 -23.87
C SER A 724 32.56 25.41 -23.52
N THR A 725 32.42 24.53 -24.52
CA THR A 725 31.95 23.15 -24.32
C THR A 725 32.95 22.12 -24.83
N ALA A 726 33.12 21.01 -24.10
CA ALA A 726 33.95 19.87 -24.49
C ALA A 726 33.14 18.57 -24.38
N THR A 727 33.29 17.66 -25.35
CA THR A 727 32.60 16.36 -25.39
C THR A 727 33.42 15.23 -24.76
N SER A 728 34.61 15.53 -24.23
CA SER A 728 35.50 14.56 -23.60
C SER A 728 36.49 15.24 -22.65
N ALA A 729 37.02 14.46 -21.70
CA ALA A 729 38.07 14.89 -20.80
C ALA A 729 39.33 15.36 -21.56
N GLN A 730 39.71 14.68 -22.63
CA GLN A 730 40.89 15.02 -23.45
C GLN A 730 40.73 16.37 -24.16
N GLN A 731 39.53 16.65 -24.67
CA GLN A 731 39.22 17.94 -25.28
C GLN A 731 39.25 19.06 -24.23
N ALA A 732 38.68 18.82 -23.03
CA ALA A 732 38.70 19.78 -21.93
C ALA A 732 40.14 20.13 -21.52
N LEU A 733 41.02 19.12 -21.36
CA LEU A 733 42.44 19.33 -21.06
C LEU A 733 43.16 20.13 -22.16
N SER A 734 42.88 19.83 -23.43
CA SER A 734 43.45 20.58 -24.57
C SER A 734 43.01 22.06 -24.59
N MET A 735 41.81 22.37 -24.09
CA MET A 735 41.29 23.73 -23.99
C MET A 735 41.92 24.50 -22.83
N LEU A 736 42.16 23.83 -21.69
CA LEU A 736 42.85 24.40 -20.52
C LEU A 736 44.28 24.84 -20.82
N GLU A 737 44.93 24.27 -21.85
CA GLU A 737 46.28 24.66 -22.26
C GLU A 737 46.34 25.92 -23.13
N ARG A 738 45.22 26.27 -23.78
CA ARG A 738 45.19 27.32 -24.81
C ARG A 738 44.66 28.65 -24.30
N ASN A 739 43.78 28.63 -23.30
CA ASN A 739 43.08 29.82 -22.82
C ASN A 739 42.98 29.81 -21.29
N PRO A 740 42.99 30.99 -20.64
CA PRO A 740 42.67 31.09 -19.21
C PRO A 740 41.19 30.75 -18.99
N VAL A 741 40.91 29.96 -17.95
CA VAL A 741 39.58 29.47 -17.58
C VAL A 741 39.33 29.76 -16.12
N ASP A 742 38.12 30.20 -15.81
CA ASP A 742 37.73 30.66 -14.47
C ASP A 742 36.88 29.60 -13.72
N LEU A 743 36.27 28.64 -14.43
CA LEU A 743 35.53 27.51 -13.86
C LEU A 743 35.45 26.33 -14.84
N VAL A 744 35.60 25.09 -14.33
CA VAL A 744 35.25 23.86 -15.08
C VAL A 744 34.00 23.23 -14.46
N ILE A 745 33.01 22.92 -15.29
CA ILE A 745 31.83 22.13 -14.92
C ILE A 745 31.93 20.80 -15.66
N SER A 746 31.99 19.67 -14.96
CA SER A 746 32.16 18.36 -15.57
C SER A 746 31.08 17.38 -15.13
N ASP A 747 30.52 16.63 -16.06
CA ASP A 747 29.78 15.42 -15.71
C ASP A 747 30.68 14.40 -15.04
N VAL A 748 30.14 13.66 -14.08
CA VAL A 748 30.83 12.57 -13.40
C VAL A 748 30.92 11.34 -14.31
N MET A 749 29.82 11.00 -15.01
CA MET A 749 29.66 9.73 -15.71
C MET A 749 30.04 9.84 -17.19
N MET A 750 31.33 9.99 -17.48
CA MET A 750 31.85 10.06 -18.85
C MET A 750 32.58 8.77 -19.26
N PRO A 751 32.53 8.38 -20.56
CA PRO A 751 33.24 7.21 -21.06
C PRO A 751 34.76 7.41 -21.03
N HIS A 752 35.49 6.30 -20.83
CA HIS A 752 36.96 6.20 -20.72
C HIS A 752 37.59 6.93 -19.53
N VAL A 753 37.35 8.23 -19.37
CA VAL A 753 37.84 9.08 -18.28
C VAL A 753 36.65 9.73 -17.60
N SER A 754 36.39 9.35 -16.34
CA SER A 754 35.30 9.92 -15.54
C SER A 754 35.59 11.36 -15.13
N GLY A 755 34.55 12.10 -14.71
CA GLY A 755 34.71 13.45 -14.16
C GLY A 755 35.58 13.49 -12.90
N TYR A 756 35.57 12.41 -12.11
CA TYR A 756 36.46 12.27 -10.95
C TYR A 756 37.92 12.22 -11.39
N GLU A 757 38.24 11.42 -12.41
CA GLU A 757 39.61 11.28 -12.89
C GLU A 757 40.09 12.56 -13.61
N LEU A 758 39.23 13.20 -14.42
CA LEU A 758 39.53 14.51 -15.00
C LEU A 758 39.87 15.54 -13.91
N THR A 759 39.13 15.55 -12.81
CA THR A 759 39.39 16.46 -11.69
C THR A 759 40.76 16.20 -11.06
N ARG A 760 41.15 14.93 -10.87
CA ARG A 760 42.50 14.59 -10.37
C ARG A 760 43.59 15.10 -11.30
N ILE A 761 43.44 14.89 -12.61
CA ILE A 761 44.40 15.36 -13.62
C ILE A 761 44.52 16.90 -13.57
N ILE A 762 43.41 17.63 -13.42
CA ILE A 762 43.44 19.09 -13.27
C ILE A 762 44.24 19.51 -12.02
N ARG A 763 44.11 18.77 -10.91
CA ARG A 763 44.76 19.07 -9.63
C ARG A 763 46.26 18.85 -9.62
N GLU A 764 46.81 18.11 -10.59
CA GLU A 764 48.26 18.01 -10.79
C GLU A 764 48.88 19.35 -11.23
N ARG A 765 48.07 20.25 -11.81
CA ARG A 765 48.53 21.53 -12.41
C ARG A 765 47.95 22.77 -11.76
N PHE A 766 46.71 22.72 -11.26
CA PHE A 766 46.00 23.88 -10.72
C PHE A 766 45.45 23.58 -9.32
N SER A 767 45.69 24.48 -8.37
CA SER A 767 45.08 24.40 -7.05
C SER A 767 43.57 24.64 -7.09
N VAL A 768 42.89 24.28 -5.99
CA VAL A 768 41.44 24.43 -5.82
C VAL A 768 40.96 25.89 -5.95
N LEU A 769 41.82 26.86 -5.62
CA LEU A 769 41.53 28.29 -5.73
C LEU A 769 41.86 28.86 -7.12
N GLU A 770 42.88 28.31 -7.79
CA GLU A 770 43.29 28.78 -9.12
C GLU A 770 42.32 28.34 -10.21
N LEU A 771 41.79 27.12 -10.12
CA LEU A 771 40.79 26.62 -11.05
C LEU A 771 39.71 25.81 -10.31
N PRO A 772 38.57 26.44 -10.01
CA PRO A 772 37.41 25.75 -9.45
C PRO A 772 36.86 24.69 -10.41
N VAL A 773 36.45 23.54 -9.85
CA VAL A 773 35.80 22.44 -10.58
C VAL A 773 34.46 22.11 -9.92
N LEU A 774 33.37 22.13 -10.70
CA LEU A 774 32.01 21.78 -10.30
C LEU A 774 31.61 20.45 -10.96
N LEU A 775 31.24 19.44 -10.17
CA LEU A 775 30.84 18.13 -10.69
C LEU A 775 29.31 18.00 -10.83
N LEU A 776 28.82 17.46 -11.94
CA LEU A 776 27.41 17.12 -12.13
C LEU A 776 27.20 15.62 -11.91
N THR A 777 26.26 15.23 -11.05
CA THR A 777 26.05 13.81 -10.66
C THR A 777 24.59 13.38 -10.68
N ALA A 778 24.30 12.13 -11.07
CA ALA A 778 22.94 11.57 -11.05
C ALA A 778 22.44 11.19 -9.64
N ARG A 779 23.33 11.10 -8.65
CA ARG A 779 23.03 10.57 -7.31
C ARG A 779 23.26 11.59 -6.19
N ASN A 780 22.62 11.34 -5.05
CA ASN A 780 22.77 12.12 -3.81
C ASN A 780 23.13 11.21 -2.63
N ARG A 781 23.97 10.18 -2.84
CA ARG A 781 24.46 9.37 -1.72
C ARG A 781 25.79 9.94 -1.22
N SER A 782 26.03 9.78 0.07
CA SER A 782 27.22 10.30 0.75
C SER A 782 28.53 9.86 0.10
N GLU A 783 28.55 8.66 -0.49
CA GLU A 783 29.72 8.10 -1.16
C GLU A 783 30.08 8.87 -2.45
N ASP A 784 29.08 9.32 -3.22
CA ASP A 784 29.30 10.08 -4.46
C ASP A 784 29.93 11.46 -4.14
N ILE A 785 29.43 12.10 -3.07
CA ILE A 785 29.87 13.42 -2.60
C ILE A 785 31.32 13.35 -2.10
N VAL A 786 31.63 12.35 -1.26
CA VAL A 786 32.97 12.16 -0.71
C VAL A 786 33.98 11.88 -1.84
N ALA A 787 33.61 11.06 -2.83
CA ALA A 787 34.48 10.78 -3.96
C ALA A 787 34.79 12.03 -4.79
N GLY A 788 33.80 12.91 -5.02
CA GLY A 788 33.99 14.18 -5.72
C GLY A 788 34.96 15.12 -5.01
N PHE A 789 34.80 15.33 -3.70
CA PHE A 789 35.70 16.19 -2.94
C PHE A 789 37.11 15.61 -2.81
N GLN A 790 37.25 14.29 -2.62
CA GLN A 790 38.57 13.65 -2.58
C GLN A 790 39.29 13.67 -3.93
N ALA A 791 38.57 13.70 -5.06
CA ALA A 791 39.14 13.95 -6.37
C ALA A 791 39.65 15.39 -6.54
N GLY A 792 39.23 16.32 -5.66
CA GLY A 792 39.64 17.72 -5.65
C GLY A 792 38.61 18.68 -6.22
N ALA A 793 37.34 18.27 -6.40
CA ALA A 793 36.28 19.18 -6.84
C ALA A 793 35.96 20.23 -5.77
N ASN A 794 35.50 21.40 -6.19
CA ASN A 794 35.11 22.50 -5.31
C ASN A 794 33.67 22.35 -4.82
N ASP A 795 32.78 21.82 -5.66
CA ASP A 795 31.39 21.59 -5.34
C ASP A 795 30.76 20.59 -6.33
N TYR A 796 29.50 20.21 -6.12
CA TYR A 796 28.74 19.33 -7.01
C TYR A 796 27.27 19.76 -7.12
N VAL A 797 26.60 19.35 -8.21
CA VAL A 797 25.16 19.57 -8.44
C VAL A 797 24.49 18.29 -8.94
N LYS A 798 23.28 18.03 -8.45
CA LYS A 798 22.51 16.84 -8.82
C LYS A 798 21.81 17.03 -10.18
N LYS A 799 21.81 15.99 -11.03
CA LYS A 799 20.99 15.89 -12.25
C LYS A 799 19.58 15.32 -11.90
N PRO A 800 18.47 15.82 -12.48
CA PRO A 800 18.40 16.94 -13.42
C PRO A 800 18.74 18.27 -12.74
N VAL A 801 19.54 19.08 -13.43
CA VAL A 801 20.11 20.31 -12.87
C VAL A 801 19.05 21.39 -12.81
N ASP A 802 18.79 21.93 -11.62
CA ASP A 802 17.97 23.12 -11.46
C ASP A 802 18.76 24.36 -11.89
N ALA A 803 18.16 25.19 -12.75
CA ALA A 803 18.85 26.34 -13.34
C ALA A 803 19.22 27.40 -12.30
N TRP A 804 18.44 27.57 -11.23
CA TRP A 804 18.76 28.51 -10.15
C TRP A 804 19.87 27.98 -9.27
N GLU A 805 19.81 26.70 -8.90
CA GLU A 805 20.86 26.03 -8.14
C GLU A 805 22.20 26.11 -8.88
N LEU A 806 22.21 25.75 -10.17
CA LEU A 806 23.42 25.82 -10.99
C LEU A 806 23.96 27.24 -11.09
N LYS A 807 23.11 28.24 -11.40
CA LYS A 807 23.54 29.64 -11.49
C LYS A 807 24.10 30.17 -10.17
N ALA A 808 23.49 29.83 -9.04
CA ALA A 808 23.97 30.25 -7.74
C ALA A 808 25.35 29.65 -7.41
N ARG A 809 25.54 28.35 -7.70
CA ARG A 809 26.81 27.64 -7.51
C ARG A 809 27.91 28.18 -8.41
N VAL A 810 27.59 28.36 -9.69
CA VAL A 810 28.50 28.97 -10.68
C VAL A 810 28.89 30.38 -10.24
N LYS A 811 27.91 31.21 -9.87
CA LYS A 811 28.16 32.57 -9.35
C LYS A 811 29.11 32.55 -8.17
N ALA A 812 28.83 31.76 -7.13
CA ALA A 812 29.68 31.66 -5.95
C ALA A 812 31.13 31.23 -6.28
N LEU A 813 31.31 30.23 -7.15
CA LEU A 813 32.64 29.75 -7.54
C LEU A 813 33.39 30.77 -8.41
N THR A 814 32.70 31.46 -9.33
CA THR A 814 33.31 32.52 -10.14
C THR A 814 33.65 33.76 -9.32
N GLU A 815 32.81 34.18 -8.36
CA GLU A 815 33.10 35.27 -7.44
C GLU A 815 34.27 34.95 -6.51
N LEU A 816 34.37 33.69 -6.05
CA LEU A 816 35.54 33.21 -5.30
C LEU A 816 36.81 33.38 -6.15
N LYS A 817 36.78 32.95 -7.42
CA LYS A 817 37.91 33.10 -8.33
C LYS A 817 38.28 34.57 -8.58
N ILE A 818 37.29 35.42 -8.85
CA ILE A 818 37.49 36.86 -9.10
C ILE A 818 38.06 37.55 -7.86
N SER A 819 37.50 37.30 -6.67
CA SER A 819 37.99 37.91 -5.42
C SER A 819 39.41 37.46 -5.05
N PHE A 820 39.77 36.22 -5.38
CA PHE A 820 41.14 35.74 -5.24
C PHE A 820 42.09 36.50 -6.17
N ASP A 821 41.73 36.67 -7.45
CA ASP A 821 42.53 37.39 -8.43
C ASP A 821 42.64 38.90 -8.08
N GLU A 822 41.55 39.52 -7.60
CA GLU A 822 41.53 40.91 -7.12
C GLU A 822 42.42 41.11 -5.90
N ARG A 823 42.37 40.20 -4.92
CA ARG A 823 43.24 40.26 -3.74
C ARG A 823 44.70 40.21 -4.14
N LEU A 824 45.05 39.31 -5.06
CA LEU A 824 46.42 39.20 -5.59
C LEU A 824 46.85 40.50 -6.30
N ARG A 825 45.91 41.13 -7.04
CA ARG A 825 46.13 42.44 -7.69
C ARG A 825 46.32 43.57 -6.68
N MET A 826 45.46 43.64 -5.66
CA MET A 826 45.49 44.68 -4.62
C MET A 826 46.73 44.59 -3.74
N GLU A 827 47.16 43.38 -3.41
CA GLU A 827 48.44 43.16 -2.72
C GLU A 827 49.61 43.66 -3.58
N GLY A 828 49.56 43.43 -4.90
CA GLY A 828 50.50 43.98 -5.86
C GLY A 828 50.50 45.51 -5.92
N ALA A 829 49.32 46.14 -5.92
CA ALA A 829 49.16 47.60 -5.96
C ALA A 829 49.56 48.28 -4.65
N TRP A 830 49.23 47.69 -3.50
CA TRP A 830 49.61 48.21 -2.18
C TRP A 830 51.13 48.31 -2.01
N LEU A 831 51.87 47.28 -2.45
CA LEU A 831 53.33 47.27 -2.44
C LEU A 831 53.96 48.40 -3.28
N GLN A 832 53.21 49.01 -4.20
CA GLN A 832 53.69 50.07 -5.09
C GLN A 832 53.48 51.50 -4.53
N SER A 833 52.61 51.71 -3.54
CA SER A 833 52.19 53.04 -3.04
C SER A 833 53.06 53.68 -1.93
N GLN A 834 54.30 53.24 -1.73
CA GLN A 834 55.16 53.79 -0.67
C GLN A 834 55.83 55.10 -1.09
N ILE A 835 55.43 56.24 -0.50
CA ILE A 835 56.22 57.48 -0.54
C ILE A 835 57.39 57.38 0.45
N GLU A 836 58.60 57.76 0.04
CA GLU A 836 59.74 57.81 0.96
C GLU A 836 59.50 58.85 2.07
N PRO A 837 59.50 58.47 3.37
CA PRO A 837 59.22 59.39 4.47
C PRO A 837 60.15 60.61 4.48
N HIS A 838 61.41 60.42 4.08
CA HIS A 838 62.40 61.48 4.05
C HIS A 838 62.06 62.59 3.03
N PHE A 839 61.44 62.26 1.89
CA PHE A 839 61.00 63.26 0.91
C PHE A 839 59.94 64.19 1.51
N LEU A 840 58.94 63.63 2.20
CA LEU A 840 57.88 64.39 2.87
C LEU A 840 58.43 65.39 3.89
N PHE A 841 59.35 64.93 4.75
CA PHE A 841 59.98 65.81 5.74
C PHE A 841 60.80 66.93 5.09
N ASN A 842 61.51 66.64 3.99
CA ASN A 842 62.31 67.65 3.30
C ASN A 842 61.45 68.70 2.59
N ALA A 843 60.35 68.30 1.97
CA ALA A 843 59.40 69.22 1.36
C ALA A 843 58.81 70.16 2.42
N LEU A 844 58.36 69.63 3.56
CA LEU A 844 57.84 70.41 4.68
C LEU A 844 58.87 71.38 5.27
N ASN A 845 60.12 70.93 5.41
CA ASN A 845 61.21 71.80 5.87
C ASN A 845 61.49 72.93 4.88
N SER A 846 61.42 72.66 3.58
CA SER A 846 61.62 73.67 2.53
C SER A 846 60.49 74.71 2.53
N ILE A 847 59.25 74.28 2.72
CA ILE A 847 58.09 75.16 2.92
C ILE A 847 58.28 76.03 4.17
N ALA A 848 58.67 75.42 5.30
CA ALA A 848 58.89 76.14 6.56
C ALA A 848 60.02 77.19 6.45
N ALA A 849 61.10 76.88 5.72
CA ALA A 849 62.20 77.80 5.48
C ALA A 849 61.78 79.01 4.63
N LEU A 850 60.97 78.80 3.59
CA LEU A 850 60.49 79.87 2.70
C LEU A 850 59.47 80.80 3.39
N GLY A 851 58.73 80.33 4.38
CA GLY A 851 57.73 81.13 5.10
C GLY A 851 58.28 82.35 5.84
N LEU A 852 59.60 82.44 6.04
CA LEU A 852 60.26 83.60 6.62
C LEU A 852 60.88 84.55 5.57
N GLN A 853 61.02 84.11 4.32
CA GLN A 853 61.79 84.82 3.28
C GLN A 853 60.96 85.25 2.06
N ASP A 854 60.07 84.40 1.56
CA ASP A 854 59.25 84.65 0.36
C ASP A 854 57.92 83.89 0.45
N PHE A 855 56.89 84.61 0.93
CA PHE A 855 55.54 84.06 1.11
C PHE A 855 54.91 83.56 -0.18
N THR A 856 55.21 84.20 -1.32
CA THR A 856 54.62 83.83 -2.62
C THR A 856 55.18 82.49 -3.08
N LYS A 857 56.51 82.31 -2.98
CA LYS A 857 57.15 81.02 -3.28
C LYS A 857 56.75 79.92 -2.31
N MET A 858 56.58 80.24 -1.02
CA MET A 858 56.09 79.28 -0.03
C MET A 858 54.71 78.76 -0.41
N GLN A 859 53.77 79.64 -0.78
CA GLN A 859 52.41 79.25 -1.15
C GLN A 859 52.40 78.38 -2.41
N ALA A 860 53.16 78.76 -3.43
CA ALA A 860 53.30 77.95 -4.65
C ALA A 860 53.91 76.56 -4.35
N LEU A 861 54.92 76.48 -3.48
CA LEU A 861 55.51 75.20 -3.06
C LEU A 861 54.53 74.34 -2.25
N LEU A 862 53.70 74.95 -1.41
CA LEU A 862 52.67 74.24 -0.66
C LEU A 862 51.59 73.67 -1.59
N GLU A 863 51.19 74.43 -2.61
CA GLU A 863 50.22 73.99 -3.62
C GLU A 863 50.77 72.83 -4.47
N GLU A 864 52.00 72.96 -4.97
CA GLU A 864 52.68 71.88 -5.69
C GLU A 864 52.92 70.63 -4.82
N PHE A 865 53.23 70.81 -3.54
CA PHE A 865 53.34 69.69 -2.60
C PHE A 865 51.99 68.99 -2.37
N SER A 866 50.89 69.76 -2.28
CA SER A 866 49.55 69.19 -2.19
C SER A 866 49.14 68.45 -3.47
N ASN A 867 49.49 68.98 -4.65
CA ASN A 867 49.24 68.33 -5.93
C ASN A 867 50.04 67.04 -6.06
N TYR A 868 51.32 67.04 -5.71
CA TYR A 868 52.15 65.83 -5.65
C TYR A 868 51.54 64.75 -4.76
N LEU A 869 51.13 65.10 -3.53
CA LEU A 869 50.49 64.15 -2.61
C LEU A 869 49.22 63.56 -3.23
N ARG A 870 48.37 64.40 -3.81
CA ARG A 870 47.12 63.95 -4.42
C ARG A 870 47.36 62.97 -5.57
N LEU A 871 48.27 63.31 -6.49
CA LEU A 871 48.60 62.47 -7.65
C LEU A 871 49.32 61.17 -7.24
N SER A 872 50.19 61.21 -6.24
CA SER A 872 50.90 60.01 -5.73
C SER A 872 49.99 59.03 -4.99
N PHE A 873 48.89 59.52 -4.39
CA PHE A 873 47.90 58.71 -3.66
C PHE A 873 46.60 58.46 -4.44
N ASP A 874 46.53 58.89 -5.71
CA ASP A 874 45.32 58.69 -6.51
C ASP A 874 45.07 57.21 -6.83
N PHE A 875 43.80 56.81 -6.76
CA PHE A 875 43.38 55.44 -7.02
C PHE A 875 43.59 55.01 -8.48
N HIS A 876 43.74 55.96 -9.42
CA HIS A 876 44.09 55.64 -10.81
C HIS A 876 45.46 54.96 -10.95
N ASN A 877 46.37 55.05 -9.97
CA ASN A 877 47.61 54.26 -9.95
C ASN A 877 47.39 52.75 -9.76
N SER A 878 46.15 52.30 -9.53
CA SER A 878 45.76 50.88 -9.50
C SER A 878 45.31 50.34 -10.87
N GLU A 879 45.18 51.22 -11.88
CA GLU A 879 44.94 50.82 -13.26
C GLU A 879 46.23 50.30 -13.93
N PRO A 880 46.13 49.39 -14.91
CA PRO A 880 47.30 48.84 -15.59
C PRO A 880 48.11 49.89 -16.37
N VAL A 881 47.48 50.98 -16.82
CA VAL A 881 48.10 52.12 -17.52
C VAL A 881 47.39 53.43 -17.15
N ILE A 882 48.11 54.56 -17.22
CA ILE A 882 47.62 55.94 -17.01
C ILE A 882 48.00 56.83 -18.19
N SER A 883 47.41 58.02 -18.33
CA SER A 883 47.79 58.95 -19.40
C SER A 883 49.20 59.53 -19.17
N LEU A 884 49.93 59.80 -20.25
CA LEU A 884 51.23 60.49 -20.15
C LEU A 884 51.09 61.84 -19.42
N HIS A 885 49.98 62.53 -19.64
CA HIS A 885 49.74 63.84 -19.01
C HIS A 885 49.74 63.74 -17.47
N ASP A 886 49.03 62.75 -16.93
CA ASP A 886 48.91 62.56 -15.47
C ASP A 886 50.26 62.19 -14.84
N GLU A 887 51.03 61.30 -15.50
CA GLU A 887 52.38 60.95 -15.04
C GLU A 887 53.32 62.16 -15.10
N LEU A 888 53.25 62.97 -16.16
CA LEU A 888 54.10 64.17 -16.31
C LEU A 888 53.76 65.25 -15.29
N ASP A 889 52.50 65.42 -14.92
CA ASP A 889 52.11 66.38 -13.89
C ASP A 889 52.66 65.96 -12.51
N LEU A 890 52.67 64.67 -12.20
CA LEU A 890 53.34 64.16 -10.99
C LEU A 890 54.86 64.46 -11.02
N VAL A 891 55.50 64.24 -12.16
CA VAL A 891 56.94 64.53 -12.35
C VAL A 891 57.23 66.02 -12.22
N ARG A 892 56.37 66.89 -12.77
CA ARG A 892 56.50 68.36 -12.67
C ARG A 892 56.41 68.85 -11.23
N SER A 893 55.40 68.40 -10.48
CA SER A 893 55.27 68.77 -9.07
C SER A 893 56.46 68.28 -8.25
N TYR A 894 56.94 67.04 -8.49
CA TYR A 894 58.15 66.51 -7.84
C TYR A 894 59.38 67.39 -8.10
N LEU A 895 59.64 67.71 -9.37
CA LEU A 895 60.77 68.53 -9.79
C LEU A 895 60.71 69.96 -9.26
N TYR A 896 59.51 70.54 -9.22
CA TYR A 896 59.32 71.87 -8.64
C TYR A 896 59.73 71.89 -7.16
N ILE A 897 59.32 70.87 -6.40
CA ILE A 897 59.66 70.74 -4.97
C ILE A 897 61.17 70.61 -4.77
N GLU A 898 61.83 69.71 -5.51
CA GLU A 898 63.29 69.52 -5.39
C GLU A 898 64.07 70.74 -5.90
N LYS A 899 63.57 71.48 -6.90
CA LYS A 899 64.20 72.72 -7.37
C LYS A 899 64.18 73.82 -6.31
N GLN A 900 63.09 73.98 -5.57
CA GLN A 900 63.07 74.94 -4.44
C GLN A 900 64.05 74.55 -3.32
N ARG A 901 64.28 73.25 -3.13
CA ARG A 901 65.20 72.74 -2.12
C ARG A 901 66.67 72.90 -2.50
N PHE A 902 67.02 72.58 -3.74
CA PHE A 902 68.42 72.57 -4.20
C PHE A 902 68.85 73.86 -4.89
N GLY A 903 67.91 74.75 -5.21
CA GLY A 903 68.19 76.03 -5.86
C GLY A 903 68.88 75.84 -7.21
N ASP A 904 69.90 76.65 -7.48
CA ASP A 904 70.63 76.64 -8.76
C ASP A 904 71.46 75.37 -9.00
N ARG A 905 71.55 74.47 -8.01
CA ARG A 905 72.25 73.17 -8.14
C ARG A 905 71.44 72.13 -8.95
N LEU A 906 70.16 72.38 -9.21
CA LEU A 906 69.32 71.50 -10.02
C LEU A 906 68.77 72.27 -11.22
N GLN A 907 69.26 71.94 -12.41
CA GLN A 907 68.69 72.40 -13.67
C GLN A 907 67.85 71.28 -14.29
N VAL A 908 66.75 71.65 -14.94
CA VAL A 908 65.85 70.71 -15.58
C VAL A 908 65.52 71.25 -16.97
N GLU A 909 65.78 70.43 -17.98
CA GLU A 909 65.44 70.73 -19.37
C GLU A 909 64.41 69.71 -19.89
N TRP A 910 63.37 70.24 -20.54
CA TRP A 910 62.28 69.47 -21.10
C TRP A 910 62.32 69.58 -22.62
N ASP A 911 62.37 68.43 -23.30
CA ASP A 911 62.34 68.33 -24.77
C ASP A 911 61.25 67.35 -25.18
N LEU A 912 60.06 67.88 -25.42
CA LEU A 912 58.83 67.14 -25.73
C LEU A 912 58.36 67.50 -27.13
N ASP A 913 58.04 66.50 -27.95
CA ASP A 913 57.38 66.73 -29.24
C ASP A 913 55.93 67.24 -29.04
N PRO A 914 55.38 68.06 -29.95
CA PRO A 914 53.99 68.52 -29.86
C PRO A 914 52.99 67.37 -30.07
N ASP A 915 51.85 67.43 -29.38
CA ASP A 915 50.71 66.48 -29.49
C ASP A 915 51.00 65.01 -29.08
N LEU A 916 51.70 64.81 -27.96
CA LEU A 916 51.92 63.47 -27.37
C LEU A 916 50.68 62.99 -26.57
N ASP A 917 49.99 61.95 -27.06
CA ASP A 917 48.85 61.31 -26.38
C ASP A 917 49.00 59.78 -26.40
N PHE A 918 49.53 59.21 -25.32
CA PHE A 918 49.63 57.77 -25.11
C PHE A 918 49.53 57.40 -23.63
N CYS A 919 49.19 56.14 -23.36
CA CYS A 919 49.12 55.60 -22.02
C CYS A 919 50.36 54.76 -21.69
N LEU A 920 50.81 54.83 -20.43
CA LEU A 920 51.96 54.09 -19.92
C LEU A 920 51.66 53.55 -18.51
N PRO A 921 52.40 52.55 -18.03
CA PRO A 921 52.21 52.05 -16.67
C PRO A 921 52.48 53.19 -15.66
N PRO A 922 51.69 53.34 -14.59
CA PRO A 922 51.88 54.39 -13.61
C PRO A 922 53.27 54.33 -12.97
N LEU A 923 53.86 55.46 -12.58
CA LEU A 923 55.19 55.54 -11.98
C LEU A 923 56.27 54.91 -12.88
N SER A 924 56.22 55.18 -14.18
CA SER A 924 57.25 54.74 -15.14
C SER A 924 58.31 55.81 -15.38
N ILE A 925 57.97 57.09 -15.19
CA ILE A 925 58.87 58.24 -15.42
C ILE A 925 59.32 58.82 -14.09
N GLN A 926 58.41 59.02 -13.13
CA GLN A 926 58.72 59.66 -11.84
C GLN A 926 59.90 58.98 -11.10
N PRO A 927 59.96 57.64 -10.96
CA PRO A 927 61.07 57.02 -10.25
C PRO A 927 62.39 57.12 -11.04
N LEU A 928 62.36 57.22 -12.36
CA LEU A 928 63.58 57.43 -13.17
C LEU A 928 64.16 58.81 -12.90
N VAL A 929 63.30 59.84 -12.90
CA VAL A 929 63.67 61.22 -12.57
C VAL A 929 64.18 61.34 -11.13
N GLU A 930 63.52 60.66 -10.18
CA GLU A 930 63.97 60.62 -8.80
C GLU A 930 65.36 59.97 -8.65
N ASN A 931 65.61 58.86 -9.36
CA ASN A 931 66.93 58.22 -9.36
C ASN A 931 68.00 59.14 -9.97
N ALA A 932 67.71 59.79 -11.11
CA ALA A 932 68.61 60.74 -11.77
C ALA A 932 69.02 61.87 -10.81
N ILE A 933 68.09 62.41 -10.03
CA ILE A 933 68.39 63.49 -9.06
C ILE A 933 69.12 62.96 -7.84
N LYS A 934 68.55 61.97 -7.13
CA LYS A 934 69.08 61.53 -5.83
C LYS A 934 70.40 60.79 -5.96
N HIS A 935 70.50 59.92 -6.96
CA HIS A 935 71.64 59.02 -7.13
C HIS A 935 72.61 59.52 -8.21
N GLY A 936 72.16 60.26 -9.22
CA GLY A 936 73.04 60.87 -10.22
C GLY A 936 73.62 62.20 -9.74
N LEU A 937 72.78 63.23 -9.60
CA LEU A 937 73.25 64.61 -9.41
C LEU A 937 73.65 64.96 -7.97
N MET A 938 72.88 64.52 -6.98
CA MET A 938 73.00 65.02 -5.60
C MET A 938 74.16 64.40 -4.79
N GLN A 939 74.92 63.49 -5.39
CA GLN A 939 76.20 63.01 -4.83
C GLN A 939 77.34 64.02 -5.06
N SER A 940 77.26 64.86 -6.11
CA SER A 940 78.24 65.90 -6.40
C SER A 940 77.89 67.26 -5.77
N THR A 941 78.92 67.99 -5.32
CA THR A 941 78.75 69.32 -4.70
C THR A 941 78.45 70.44 -5.71
N SER A 942 78.76 70.23 -7.00
CA SER A 942 78.55 71.22 -8.07
C SER A 942 77.10 71.34 -8.55
N GLY A 943 76.25 70.35 -8.25
CA GLY A 943 74.94 70.23 -8.91
C GLY A 943 75.07 69.74 -10.36
N GLY A 944 73.94 69.72 -11.08
CA GLY A 944 73.88 69.27 -12.47
C GLY A 944 72.50 69.43 -13.11
N THR A 945 72.34 68.85 -14.30
CA THR A 945 71.17 68.99 -15.17
C THR A 945 70.50 67.63 -15.41
N VAL A 946 69.16 67.60 -15.30
CA VAL A 946 68.35 66.46 -15.75
C VAL A 946 67.62 66.86 -17.03
N TRP A 947 67.76 66.04 -18.08
CA TRP A 947 67.01 66.17 -19.31
C TRP A 947 65.90 65.12 -19.38
N ILE A 948 64.71 65.56 -19.76
CA ILE A 948 63.54 64.71 -19.99
C ILE A 948 63.16 64.82 -21.47
N HIS A 949 63.45 63.77 -22.24
CA HIS A 949 63.16 63.69 -23.66
C HIS A 949 61.99 62.73 -23.91
N ILE A 950 60.95 63.22 -24.59
CA ILE A 950 59.85 62.36 -25.07
C ILE A 950 59.61 62.66 -26.54
N LYS A 951 59.85 61.66 -27.38
CA LYS A 951 59.85 61.81 -28.84
C LYS A 951 58.86 60.86 -29.50
N ASP A 952 58.15 61.37 -30.49
CA ASP A 952 57.30 60.56 -31.34
C ASP A 952 58.11 59.99 -32.52
N LYS A 953 58.25 58.66 -32.59
CA LYS A 953 58.90 57.94 -33.71
C LYS A 953 57.84 57.22 -34.55
N GLU A 954 58.20 56.80 -35.76
CA GLU A 954 57.23 56.21 -36.70
C GLU A 954 56.48 55.00 -36.11
N GLU A 955 57.15 54.13 -35.35
CA GLU A 955 56.56 52.88 -34.83
C GLU A 955 56.35 52.86 -33.29
N TYR A 956 56.91 53.81 -32.55
CA TYR A 956 56.87 53.82 -31.09
C TYR A 956 57.08 55.23 -30.52
N PHE A 957 56.64 55.44 -29.28
CA PHE A 957 57.02 56.60 -28.46
C PHE A 957 58.28 56.27 -27.66
N GLU A 958 59.27 57.15 -27.69
CA GLU A 958 60.52 56.99 -26.95
C GLU A 958 60.55 57.94 -25.75
N VAL A 959 60.76 57.40 -24.56
CA VAL A 959 60.94 58.18 -23.32
C VAL A 959 62.36 57.96 -22.83
N SER A 960 63.11 59.05 -22.68
CA SER A 960 64.51 59.04 -22.22
C SER A 960 64.75 60.08 -21.13
N ILE A 961 65.35 59.63 -20.02
CA ILE A 961 65.75 60.48 -18.89
C ILE A 961 67.27 60.45 -18.80
N GLN A 962 67.89 61.63 -18.89
CA GLN A 962 69.34 61.78 -18.86
C GLN A 962 69.78 62.69 -17.70
N ASP A 963 70.87 62.33 -17.03
CA ASP A 963 71.59 63.19 -16.09
C ASP A 963 73.06 63.35 -16.49
N ASP A 964 73.72 64.41 -16.02
CA ASP A 964 75.16 64.67 -16.16
C ASP A 964 75.96 64.37 -14.86
N GLY A 965 75.44 63.49 -14.01
CA GLY A 965 76.01 63.16 -12.71
C GLY A 965 77.16 62.16 -12.74
N ASP A 966 77.40 61.49 -11.60
CA ASP A 966 78.57 60.63 -11.39
C ASP A 966 78.59 59.36 -12.26
N GLY A 967 77.47 59.00 -12.91
CA GLY A 967 77.33 57.79 -13.72
C GLY A 967 77.35 56.48 -12.91
N ILE A 968 77.11 55.36 -13.57
CA ILE A 968 77.04 54.01 -13.00
C ILE A 968 78.19 53.19 -13.59
N THR A 969 78.93 52.47 -12.73
CA THR A 969 80.01 51.58 -13.20
C THR A 969 79.46 50.34 -13.90
N GLU A 970 80.21 49.79 -14.85
CA GLU A 970 79.81 48.60 -15.63
C GLU A 970 79.55 47.35 -14.74
N GLU A 971 80.23 47.25 -13.60
CA GLU A 971 80.03 46.18 -12.62
C GLU A 971 78.71 46.33 -11.85
N ASP A 972 78.33 47.56 -11.47
CA ASP A 972 77.05 47.83 -10.81
C ASP A 972 75.85 47.72 -11.77
N LEU A 973 76.05 48.04 -13.05
CA LEU A 973 75.04 47.95 -14.10
C LEU A 973 74.61 46.49 -14.36
N ASN A 974 75.56 45.56 -14.36
CA ASN A 974 75.30 44.12 -14.50
C ASN A 974 74.60 43.51 -13.27
N GLN A 975 74.71 44.13 -12.09
CA GLN A 975 74.06 43.65 -10.86
C GLN A 975 72.69 44.27 -10.58
N LEU A 976 72.27 45.30 -11.32
CA LEU A 976 71.02 46.02 -11.08
C LEU A 976 69.77 45.16 -11.30
N PHE A 977 69.82 44.16 -12.19
CA PHE A 977 68.68 43.31 -12.55
C PHE A 977 68.79 41.84 -12.12
N SER A 978 69.95 41.37 -11.62
CA SER A 978 70.16 39.96 -11.22
C SER A 978 69.48 39.59 -9.88
N GLN A 979 68.92 38.36 -9.78
CA GLN A 979 68.09 37.91 -8.64
C GLN A 979 68.87 37.62 -7.34
N THR A 980 70.20 37.65 -7.36
CA THR A 980 71.06 37.32 -6.21
C THR A 980 71.78 38.55 -5.67
N ARG A 981 71.45 39.01 -4.45
CA ARG A 981 72.34 39.91 -3.71
C ARG A 981 72.43 39.58 -2.21
N HIS A 982 73.64 39.19 -1.80
CA HIS A 982 74.22 39.53 -0.51
C HIS A 982 74.90 40.91 -0.64
N GLY A 983 74.60 41.89 0.22
CA GLY A 983 75.43 43.10 0.37
C GLY A 983 74.69 44.46 0.45
N LYS A 984 75.25 45.38 1.24
CA LYS A 984 74.68 46.60 1.86
C LYS A 984 74.30 47.80 0.96
N LYS A 985 74.18 47.67 -0.37
CA LYS A 985 73.64 48.74 -1.23
C LYS A 985 72.33 48.28 -1.87
N ARG A 986 71.20 48.83 -1.39
CA ARG A 986 69.85 48.59 -1.94
C ARG A 986 69.87 48.99 -3.42
N ALA A 987 69.67 48.02 -4.33
CA ALA A 987 69.18 48.36 -5.66
C ALA A 987 67.77 48.95 -5.48
N SER A 988 67.48 50.09 -6.12
CA SER A 988 66.18 50.74 -5.96
C SER A 988 65.10 49.80 -6.49
N VAL A 989 64.17 49.42 -5.62
CA VAL A 989 63.02 48.56 -5.95
C VAL A 989 62.24 49.13 -7.15
N GLY A 990 62.31 50.46 -7.36
CA GLY A 990 61.74 51.19 -8.48
C GLY A 990 62.19 50.71 -9.87
N LEU A 991 63.49 50.64 -10.17
CA LEU A 991 63.97 50.33 -11.53
C LEU A 991 63.58 48.92 -11.99
N ARG A 992 63.67 47.93 -11.09
CA ARG A 992 63.31 46.54 -11.38
C ARG A 992 61.81 46.37 -11.58
N ASN A 993 61.01 47.12 -10.82
CA ASN A 993 59.56 47.12 -10.96
C ASN A 993 59.11 47.77 -12.27
N ILE A 994 59.79 48.85 -12.71
CA ILE A 994 59.55 49.45 -14.02
C ILE A 994 59.93 48.46 -15.13
N GLU A 995 61.12 47.87 -15.08
CA GLU A 995 61.59 46.91 -16.08
C GLU A 995 60.64 45.71 -16.23
N ARG A 996 60.19 45.13 -15.10
CA ARG A 996 59.25 44.01 -15.12
C ARG A 996 57.93 44.39 -15.77
N ARG A 997 57.39 45.58 -15.44
CA ARG A 997 56.10 46.05 -15.98
C ARG A 997 56.18 46.33 -17.48
N LEU A 998 57.24 46.99 -17.94
CA LEU A 998 57.46 47.24 -19.36
C LEU A 998 57.60 45.94 -20.16
N LYS A 999 58.35 44.95 -19.63
CA LYS A 999 58.45 43.62 -20.26
C LYS A 999 57.12 42.87 -20.29
N GLN A 1000 56.30 42.99 -19.24
CA GLN A 1000 54.99 42.34 -19.18
C GLN A 1000 53.98 42.95 -20.17
N LEU A 1001 54.00 44.27 -20.36
CA LEU A 1001 53.00 44.96 -21.18
C LEU A 1001 53.44 45.14 -22.63
N TYR A 1002 54.72 45.42 -22.88
CA TYR A 1002 55.24 45.78 -24.20
C TYR A 1002 56.33 44.84 -24.71
N ASN A 1003 56.70 43.81 -23.93
CA ASN A 1003 57.76 42.84 -24.27
C ASN A 1003 59.14 43.49 -24.53
N GLN A 1004 59.33 44.73 -24.07
CA GLN A 1004 60.57 45.52 -24.14
C GLN A 1004 60.83 46.10 -22.75
N GLY A 1005 62.10 46.16 -22.33
CA GLY A 1005 62.49 46.64 -21.00
C GLY A 1005 63.15 48.02 -21.03
N LEU A 1006 63.75 48.40 -19.90
CA LEU A 1006 64.60 49.58 -19.81
C LEU A 1006 65.94 49.33 -20.54
N THR A 1007 66.44 50.35 -21.23
CA THR A 1007 67.81 50.41 -21.77
C THR A 1007 68.57 51.47 -20.98
N ILE A 1008 69.70 51.11 -20.38
CA ILE A 1008 70.51 52.03 -19.57
C ILE A 1008 71.88 52.16 -20.25
N ASP A 1009 72.26 53.39 -20.57
CA ASP A 1009 73.60 53.77 -21.02
C ASP A 1009 74.20 54.70 -19.98
N SER A 1010 75.37 54.36 -19.43
CA SER A 1010 75.97 55.11 -18.34
C SER A 1010 77.48 54.99 -18.37
N SER A 1011 78.16 56.11 -18.14
CA SER A 1011 79.62 56.17 -18.05
C SER A 1011 80.04 56.95 -16.80
N PRO A 1012 81.02 56.48 -16.02
CA PRO A 1012 81.49 57.19 -14.84
C PRO A 1012 81.89 58.64 -15.16
N GLU A 1013 81.43 59.59 -14.34
CA GLU A 1013 81.66 61.04 -14.46
C GLU A 1013 81.09 61.69 -15.74
N GLN A 1014 80.24 60.99 -16.50
CA GLN A 1014 79.56 61.52 -17.70
C GLN A 1014 78.03 61.43 -17.62
N GLY A 1015 77.50 60.93 -16.49
CA GLY A 1015 76.07 60.79 -16.25
C GLY A 1015 75.44 59.50 -16.78
N THR A 1016 74.11 59.43 -16.72
CA THR A 1016 73.33 58.23 -17.08
C THR A 1016 72.14 58.58 -17.94
N ILE A 1017 71.88 57.76 -18.97
CA ILE A 1017 70.72 57.83 -19.86
C ILE A 1017 69.89 56.55 -19.66
N VAL A 1018 68.64 56.70 -19.25
CA VAL A 1018 67.68 55.60 -19.14
C VAL A 1018 66.55 55.79 -20.15
N THR A 1019 66.40 54.83 -21.07
CA THR A 1019 65.44 54.91 -22.18
C THR A 1019 64.50 53.71 -22.18
N PHE A 1020 63.22 53.94 -22.50
CA PHE A 1020 62.27 52.89 -22.82
C PHE A 1020 61.33 53.29 -23.95
N ARG A 1021 60.72 52.29 -24.58
CA ARG A 1021 59.89 52.46 -25.78
C ARG A 1021 58.50 51.91 -25.53
N ILE A 1022 57.50 52.66 -25.98
CA ILE A 1022 56.09 52.27 -25.94
C ILE A 1022 55.62 52.15 -27.40
N PRO A 1023 55.25 50.95 -27.88
CA PRO A 1023 54.75 50.78 -29.24
C PRO A 1023 53.43 51.56 -29.45
N LYS A 1024 53.24 52.08 -30.66
CA LYS A 1024 52.00 52.76 -31.08
C LYS A 1024 50.81 51.81 -31.24
#